data_AF-A0A1X6PCX5-F1
#
_entry.id   AF-A0A1X6PCX5-F1
#
_cell.length_a   1.000
_cell.length_b   1.000
_cell.length_c   1.000
_cell.angle_alpha   90.00
_cell.angle_beta   90.00
_cell.angle_gamma   90.00
#
_symmetry.space_group_name_H-M   'P 1'
#
loop_
_entity.id
_entity.type
_entity.pdbx_description
1 polymer ?
#
loop_
_entity_poly.entity_id
_entity_poly.type
_entity_poly.pdbx_seq_one_letter_code
_entity_poly.pdbx_strand_id
1 'polypeptide(L)'
;MPDSPTDDDDLTDASSASSESSGAAPTHPSVDFRGAALVRKRNERGQYTSGSQGRRRCQAPAFRVVEVEGVEPPACSAAATNAHPSGCAAAIRCAAHRGTQCRRWIIRGPLSGCSDDVERLSAVVVVRAAAWMPPLEVYVRALSHLVPAMYGSRADAIQSVAFVASACAQEAGGWHTGEAWSSFRGLGEGQALSSEDLQDVARRAATATATSRSAVAHGHVSFVQRRDVTVDPVYLAATRAAKRRASRVGAGTYKRKGEEAARGRWAQLLRDGHSAGSVARTRAWVELVHRGDRSGRSRAGRLRLSHGLSQMHLFPTRAELREERRVAFERDGVGHFFFTRAVMGGLLRWDYIGGSGAAGVRRYQNRWGQQRSLKSPANTYWEDAGATGGTGVEVRGGSEEVVSEDEDGGIFFFNASAETEGCYAEVPDDPKALAALQVHAESYLEDLDGGSPLKILAVAFDVQEALQLAIDQAAVAGATVSRIATASPAVLTFAADGGTIKRRQLTALTVSLSSPLLAHGRTNLTPVAYVLSGEKVVDRGLWAFVRDTLKTLVQHTRNVSSNQDRTVAVVGGQWELAVWALANFSVRYHADVTIFGGELYTTCTMCKRLVPYSSEPVQDSGIVYCRGAHCLAADVPLHVGRSIAMTTMTECFNGFRRLAGGVCGYPPLRGAPVSLQLPVLHCTGNYAKRVVLFILACQPAGLQDKARRVLLAISGKGSMGSLYLREFRELVAAAVVHPAVFSNSLDPAFSILLQLTQLMNAAWRGALTGPGAAVREGSAAAAQLAASLLGPLWEDVKPLDPVTKDAKVSTLHLHAPIVHVRGQSGAARAEVAFVSDDNMEGHIRGVGRYLHNHSNNASPAELLSNMAAVQKATIGFSTPRSHPSSLVFTKVVRVCRCWKAFGRDGPADVEAVRALARDDAALELEELRGGDELRITLAPLRAAVDANGAARFRPDGTRVLGKKEALRRGLRVRQREICVCVCGRLQGRPKSAIVELAAARRAAAVRAAVAAAATGTAGADGQSAYAEGEGGRTAGASSSAGVAAALAPAASADGGGASGAGTDQVPTPAPSACDAAAPLPGAAARLSVEVDRQLLEQVAILRLFRQRTKTYEFSKWATSGTVNGVDICEAAVALLRRLKGVRAAREEWGEAGGHPVDA
;
A
#
# COMPACT_ATOMS: atom_id res chain seq x y z
N MET A 1 -20.85 25.66 -36.68
CA MET A 1 -21.03 26.02 -38.10
C MET A 1 -20.40 24.91 -38.94
N PRO A 2 -21.11 24.40 -39.96
CA PRO A 2 -21.55 23.00 -39.85
C PRO A 2 -21.47 22.23 -41.21
N ASP A 3 -22.06 21.06 -41.46
CA ASP A 3 -22.96 20.21 -40.66
C ASP A 3 -22.84 18.70 -41.02
N SER A 4 -23.72 17.89 -40.44
CA SER A 4 -24.14 16.53 -40.85
C SER A 4 -25.17 16.62 -42.02
N PRO A 5 -25.64 15.54 -42.72
CA PRO A 5 -25.84 14.18 -42.23
C PRO A 5 -25.67 13.03 -43.26
N THR A 6 -26.30 11.90 -42.94
CA THR A 6 -26.57 10.62 -43.64
C THR A 6 -27.08 10.77 -45.10
N ASP A 7 -27.02 9.79 -46.01
CA ASP A 7 -27.56 8.42 -45.99
C ASP A 7 -27.00 7.52 -47.15
N ASP A 8 -27.50 6.28 -47.19
CA ASP A 8 -27.20 5.04 -47.92
C ASP A 8 -26.82 4.95 -49.43
N ASP A 9 -26.35 3.73 -49.76
CA ASP A 9 -26.49 2.90 -50.97
C ASP A 9 -25.45 2.83 -52.14
N ASP A 10 -24.99 1.58 -52.30
CA ASP A 10 -24.79 0.77 -53.52
C ASP A 10 -23.46 0.63 -54.35
N LEU A 11 -23.13 -0.67 -54.55
CA LEU A 11 -22.50 -1.37 -55.72
C LEU A 11 -20.98 -1.32 -56.09
N THR A 12 -20.35 -2.49 -55.86
CA THR A 12 -19.51 -3.35 -56.78
C THR A 12 -18.07 -3.01 -57.27
N ASP A 13 -17.13 -3.85 -56.77
CA ASP A 13 -16.17 -4.77 -57.47
C ASP A 13 -14.94 -4.36 -58.34
N ALA A 14 -14.00 -5.34 -58.40
CA ALA A 14 -12.76 -5.54 -59.21
C ALA A 14 -11.44 -4.86 -58.71
N SER A 15 -10.32 -5.51 -58.33
CA SER A 15 -9.46 -6.62 -58.88
C SER A 15 -8.59 -6.21 -60.10
N SER A 16 -7.31 -6.60 -60.32
CA SER A 16 -6.30 -7.45 -59.63
C SER A 16 -4.99 -7.54 -60.45
N ALA A 17 -3.81 -7.83 -59.84
CA ALA A 17 -2.56 -8.35 -60.46
C ALA A 17 -1.48 -8.63 -59.38
N SER A 18 -0.43 -9.49 -59.49
CA SER A 18 -0.08 -10.64 -60.38
C SER A 18 1.22 -11.35 -59.88
N SER A 19 1.66 -12.45 -60.54
CA SER A 19 2.91 -13.26 -60.38
C SER A 19 3.06 -14.15 -59.12
N GLU A 20 3.32 -15.49 -59.14
CA GLU A 20 4.25 -16.42 -59.88
C GLU A 20 5.62 -16.62 -59.17
N SER A 21 6.27 -17.81 -59.12
CA SER A 21 6.10 -19.10 -59.82
C SER A 21 6.64 -20.33 -59.02
N SER A 22 6.30 -21.56 -59.45
CA SER A 22 7.09 -22.80 -59.25
C SER A 22 6.72 -23.84 -60.34
N GLY A 23 7.66 -24.71 -60.75
CA GLY A 23 7.57 -25.46 -62.01
C GLY A 23 7.09 -26.93 -61.96
N ALA A 24 6.42 -27.34 -63.06
CA ALA A 24 6.45 -28.62 -63.82
C ALA A 24 6.91 -29.95 -63.15
N ALA A 25 6.39 -31.14 -63.46
CA ALA A 25 5.32 -31.69 -64.35
C ALA A 25 5.24 -33.24 -64.08
N PRO A 26 4.48 -34.13 -64.79
CA PRO A 26 3.49 -33.93 -65.87
C PRO A 26 2.11 -34.61 -65.59
N THR A 27 1.25 -34.63 -66.63
CA THR A 27 -0.23 -34.78 -66.58
C THR A 27 -0.79 -36.04 -67.24
N HIS A 28 -2.01 -36.45 -66.84
CA HIS A 28 -3.03 -37.06 -67.72
C HIS A 28 -4.46 -36.62 -67.29
N PRO A 29 -5.49 -36.71 -68.15
CA PRO A 29 -6.41 -35.58 -68.35
C PRO A 29 -7.66 -35.55 -67.47
N SER A 30 -8.05 -34.34 -67.06
CA SER A 30 -9.38 -34.03 -66.52
C SER A 30 -10.29 -33.47 -67.61
N VAL A 31 -11.50 -34.03 -67.75
CA VAL A 31 -12.54 -33.46 -68.62
C VAL A 31 -13.16 -32.22 -67.95
N ASP A 32 -13.27 -31.15 -68.73
CA ASP A 32 -13.65 -29.81 -68.31
C ASP A 32 -15.18 -29.69 -68.10
N PHE A 33 -15.61 -29.06 -67.00
CA PHE A 33 -16.97 -28.49 -66.87
C PHE A 33 -16.86 -27.07 -66.32
N ARG A 34 -16.71 -26.13 -67.25
CA ARG A 34 -16.95 -24.69 -67.04
C ARG A 34 -18.44 -24.48 -66.71
N GLY A 35 -18.88 -23.53 -65.89
CA GLY A 35 -18.14 -22.59 -65.04
C GLY A 35 -19.14 -21.59 -64.41
N ALA A 36 -18.85 -21.07 -63.22
CA ALA A 36 -19.58 -19.97 -62.60
C ALA A 36 -18.68 -19.24 -61.59
N ALA A 37 -18.65 -17.91 -61.61
CA ALA A 37 -17.76 -17.11 -60.78
C ALA A 37 -18.14 -17.17 -59.29
N LEU A 38 -17.13 -17.35 -58.42
CA LEU A 38 -17.32 -17.47 -56.96
C LEU A 38 -17.38 -16.10 -56.28
N VAL A 39 -18.59 -15.54 -56.15
CA VAL A 39 -18.83 -14.36 -55.31
C VAL A 39 -18.66 -14.71 -53.83
N ARG A 40 -17.78 -14.00 -53.13
CA ARG A 40 -17.52 -14.18 -51.69
C ARG A 40 -18.61 -13.49 -50.85
N LYS A 41 -19.62 -14.23 -50.37
CA LYS A 41 -20.59 -13.67 -49.41
C LYS A 41 -20.00 -13.53 -48.00
N ARG A 42 -20.21 -12.37 -47.37
CA ARG A 42 -20.08 -12.19 -45.92
C ARG A 42 -21.31 -12.76 -45.22
N ASN A 43 -21.15 -13.24 -43.99
CA ASN A 43 -22.28 -13.49 -43.09
C ASN A 43 -22.75 -12.18 -42.41
N GLU A 44 -23.86 -12.25 -41.67
CA GLU A 44 -24.43 -11.14 -40.88
C GLU A 44 -23.48 -10.54 -39.82
N ARG A 45 -22.28 -11.12 -39.63
CA ARG A 45 -21.23 -10.63 -38.72
C ARG A 45 -19.97 -10.18 -39.46
N GLY A 46 -20.07 -9.94 -40.76
CA GLY A 46 -19.01 -9.37 -41.60
C GLY A 46 -17.86 -10.32 -41.95
N GLN A 47 -17.91 -11.60 -41.56
CA GLN A 47 -16.84 -12.56 -41.83
C GLN A 47 -16.98 -13.21 -43.21
N TYR A 48 -15.87 -13.26 -43.95
CA TYR A 48 -15.79 -14.02 -45.20
C TYR A 48 -15.63 -15.51 -44.92
N THR A 49 -16.59 -16.32 -45.38
CA THR A 49 -16.44 -17.78 -45.40
C THR A 49 -15.91 -18.23 -46.77
N SER A 50 -14.96 -19.15 -46.77
CA SER A 50 -14.45 -19.75 -48.01
C SER A 50 -15.47 -20.76 -48.55
N GLY A 51 -15.89 -20.61 -49.81
CA GLY A 51 -16.86 -21.50 -50.46
C GLY A 51 -16.42 -22.97 -50.57
N SER A 52 -15.16 -23.27 -50.25
CA SER A 52 -14.59 -24.62 -50.24
C SER A 52 -15.08 -25.52 -49.10
N GLN A 53 -15.62 -24.98 -47.99
CA GLN A 53 -16.21 -25.81 -46.92
C GLN A 53 -17.63 -26.33 -47.24
N GLY A 54 -18.22 -25.94 -48.38
CA GLY A 54 -19.56 -26.36 -48.79
C GLY A 54 -19.65 -27.72 -49.54
N ARG A 55 -18.55 -28.20 -50.14
CA ARG A 55 -18.53 -29.52 -50.81
C ARG A 55 -18.27 -30.63 -49.79
N ARG A 56 -19.34 -31.13 -49.17
CA ARG A 56 -19.33 -32.41 -48.46
C ARG A 56 -18.90 -33.49 -49.45
N ARG A 57 -17.77 -34.17 -49.19
CA ARG A 57 -17.39 -35.36 -49.96
C ARG A 57 -18.40 -36.46 -49.66
N CYS A 58 -18.94 -37.12 -50.69
CA CYS A 58 -19.69 -38.35 -50.51
C CYS A 58 -18.73 -39.42 -49.98
N GLN A 59 -18.90 -39.88 -48.75
CA GLN A 59 -18.14 -41.01 -48.18
C GLN A 59 -19.05 -42.22 -48.04
N ALA A 60 -18.47 -43.42 -48.07
CA ALA A 60 -19.25 -44.63 -47.80
C ALA A 60 -19.78 -44.60 -46.35
N PRO A 61 -21.02 -45.07 -46.10
CA PRO A 61 -21.61 -45.01 -44.77
C PRO A 61 -20.85 -45.92 -43.80
N ALA A 62 -20.42 -45.37 -42.66
CA ALA A 62 -19.67 -46.08 -41.62
C ALA A 62 -20.52 -47.09 -40.81
N PHE A 63 -21.62 -47.59 -41.37
CA PHE A 63 -22.57 -48.50 -40.74
C PHE A 63 -23.28 -49.36 -41.78
N ARG A 64 -23.76 -50.54 -41.35
CA ARG A 64 -24.50 -51.46 -42.23
C ARG A 64 -25.87 -50.88 -42.60
N VAL A 65 -25.98 -50.47 -43.86
CA VAL A 65 -27.23 -50.03 -44.48
C VAL A 65 -28.22 -51.18 -44.60
N VAL A 66 -27.73 -52.37 -44.96
CA VAL A 66 -28.49 -53.60 -45.09
C VAL A 66 -27.84 -54.66 -44.20
N GLU A 67 -28.61 -55.20 -43.27
CA GLU A 67 -28.12 -56.12 -42.23
C GLU A 67 -29.09 -57.28 -42.03
N VAL A 68 -28.59 -58.48 -41.78
CA VAL A 68 -29.44 -59.64 -41.43
C VAL A 68 -29.95 -59.47 -40.00
N GLU A 69 -31.26 -59.32 -39.82
CA GLU A 69 -31.89 -59.36 -38.49
C GLU A 69 -31.86 -60.77 -37.89
N GLY A 70 -32.05 -61.77 -38.74
CA GLY A 70 -32.01 -63.17 -38.34
C GLY A 70 -32.46 -64.10 -39.46
N VAL A 71 -32.01 -65.34 -39.36
CA VAL A 71 -32.54 -66.45 -40.17
C VAL A 71 -33.91 -66.83 -39.63
N GLU A 72 -34.91 -67.02 -40.50
CA GLU A 72 -36.19 -67.54 -40.04
C GLU A 72 -36.02 -69.00 -39.58
N PRO A 73 -36.55 -69.38 -38.40
CA PRO A 73 -36.47 -70.76 -37.94
C PRO A 73 -37.22 -71.68 -38.93
N PRO A 74 -36.72 -72.91 -39.18
CA PRO A 74 -37.41 -73.84 -40.06
C PRO A 74 -38.79 -74.15 -39.50
N ALA A 75 -39.83 -74.01 -40.32
CA ALA A 75 -41.22 -74.13 -39.90
C ALA A 75 -41.68 -75.58 -39.61
N CYS A 76 -40.76 -76.52 -39.39
CA CYS A 76 -41.07 -77.87 -38.94
C CYS A 76 -40.42 -78.16 -37.58
N SER A 77 -41.22 -78.56 -36.60
CA SER A 77 -40.76 -79.18 -35.35
C SER A 77 -40.00 -80.49 -35.58
N ALA A 78 -40.19 -81.14 -36.74
CA ALA A 78 -39.49 -82.35 -37.16
C ALA A 78 -37.98 -82.16 -37.43
N ALA A 79 -37.44 -80.94 -37.40
CA ALA A 79 -35.99 -80.71 -37.60
C ALA A 79 -35.10 -81.28 -36.48
N ALA A 80 -35.68 -81.81 -35.39
CA ALA A 80 -34.96 -82.47 -34.30
C ALA A 80 -35.00 -84.02 -34.35
N THR A 81 -35.89 -84.62 -35.16
CA THR A 81 -36.08 -86.09 -35.22
C THR A 81 -36.42 -86.56 -36.63
N ASN A 82 -35.61 -87.48 -37.16
CA ASN A 82 -35.70 -87.97 -38.55
C ASN A 82 -37.02 -88.74 -38.81
N ALA A 83 -38.05 -88.06 -39.31
CA ALA A 83 -39.30 -88.66 -39.79
C ALA A 83 -39.77 -88.01 -41.11
N HIS A 84 -40.53 -88.77 -41.91
CA HIS A 84 -40.83 -88.47 -43.32
C HIS A 84 -41.46 -87.07 -43.59
N PRO A 85 -41.23 -86.49 -44.79
CA PRO A 85 -41.52 -85.08 -45.10
C PRO A 85 -43.00 -84.73 -45.28
N SER A 86 -43.93 -85.69 -45.27
CA SER A 86 -45.36 -85.48 -45.54
C SER A 86 -46.10 -84.71 -44.43
N GLY A 87 -45.56 -84.63 -43.21
CA GLY A 87 -46.10 -83.83 -42.12
C GLY A 87 -45.72 -82.33 -42.15
N CYS A 88 -44.86 -81.90 -43.10
CA CYS A 88 -44.36 -80.53 -43.14
C CYS A 88 -45.35 -79.59 -43.87
N ALA A 89 -46.20 -78.90 -43.10
CA ALA A 89 -47.17 -77.91 -43.62
C ALA A 89 -46.54 -76.71 -44.39
N ALA A 90 -45.21 -76.62 -44.46
CA ALA A 90 -44.49 -75.58 -45.19
C ALA A 90 -43.23 -76.12 -45.90
N ALA A 91 -43.35 -77.21 -46.65
CA ALA A 91 -42.26 -77.81 -47.43
C ALA A 91 -41.44 -76.78 -48.26
N ILE A 92 -42.11 -75.76 -48.82
CA ILE A 92 -41.51 -74.68 -49.63
C ILE A 92 -40.56 -73.78 -48.81
N ARG A 93 -40.69 -73.73 -47.48
CA ARG A 93 -39.94 -72.85 -46.57
C ARG A 93 -38.91 -73.56 -45.68
N CYS A 94 -38.81 -74.89 -45.72
CA CYS A 94 -37.92 -75.66 -44.86
C CYS A 94 -36.63 -76.09 -45.58
N ALA A 95 -35.48 -75.60 -45.11
CA ALA A 95 -34.16 -75.93 -45.66
C ALA A 95 -33.86 -77.44 -45.68
N ALA A 96 -34.29 -78.17 -44.64
CA ALA A 96 -34.09 -79.62 -44.53
C ALA A 96 -34.87 -80.44 -45.58
N HIS A 97 -35.89 -79.85 -46.21
CA HIS A 97 -36.75 -80.50 -47.21
C HIS A 97 -36.64 -79.86 -48.60
N ARG A 98 -35.46 -79.31 -48.94
CA ARG A 98 -35.16 -78.58 -50.19
C ARG A 98 -35.98 -77.29 -50.41
N GLY A 99 -36.67 -76.78 -49.38
CA GLY A 99 -37.31 -75.46 -49.39
C GLY A 99 -36.30 -74.32 -49.22
N THR A 100 -36.64 -73.12 -49.70
CA THR A 100 -35.71 -71.99 -49.63
C THR A 100 -35.69 -71.38 -48.23
N GLN A 101 -34.56 -71.51 -47.53
CA GLN A 101 -34.31 -70.80 -46.28
C GLN A 101 -34.44 -69.28 -46.51
N CYS A 102 -35.13 -68.59 -45.63
CA CYS A 102 -35.37 -67.15 -45.72
C CYS A 102 -34.68 -66.41 -44.56
N ARG A 103 -34.21 -65.20 -44.84
CA ARG A 103 -33.66 -64.26 -43.86
C ARG A 103 -34.53 -63.01 -43.79
N ARG A 104 -34.68 -62.46 -42.59
CA ARG A 104 -35.18 -61.10 -42.41
C ARG A 104 -33.99 -60.15 -42.46
N TRP A 105 -34.13 -59.08 -43.22
CA TRP A 105 -33.13 -58.06 -43.46
C TRP A 105 -33.66 -56.71 -43.01
N ILE A 106 -32.86 -55.99 -42.23
CA ILE A 106 -33.09 -54.60 -41.87
C ILE A 106 -32.41 -53.72 -42.91
N ILE A 107 -33.18 -52.82 -43.52
CA ILE A 107 -32.69 -51.76 -44.40
C ILE A 107 -32.88 -50.43 -43.66
N ARG A 108 -31.82 -49.62 -43.59
CA ARG A 108 -31.81 -48.30 -42.93
C ARG A 108 -31.70 -47.20 -43.98
N GLY A 109 -32.56 -46.18 -43.91
CA GLY A 109 -32.51 -45.03 -44.84
C GLY A 109 -33.13 -43.75 -44.28
N PRO A 110 -33.12 -42.64 -45.04
CA PRO A 110 -32.66 -42.51 -46.42
C PRO A 110 -31.19 -42.07 -46.50
N LEU A 111 -30.53 -42.39 -47.62
CA LEU A 111 -29.14 -42.05 -47.87
C LEU A 111 -29.03 -41.08 -49.04
N SER A 112 -29.33 -39.80 -48.79
CA SER A 112 -29.38 -38.73 -49.79
C SER A 112 -27.98 -38.19 -50.19
N GLY A 113 -27.03 -39.11 -50.39
CA GLY A 113 -25.73 -38.87 -51.04
C GLY A 113 -24.71 -37.95 -50.34
N CYS A 114 -25.10 -37.17 -49.33
CA CYS A 114 -24.29 -36.05 -48.80
C CYS A 114 -24.15 -36.00 -47.26
N SER A 115 -24.42 -37.08 -46.52
CA SER A 115 -24.22 -37.10 -45.06
C SER A 115 -23.95 -38.51 -44.53
N ASP A 116 -22.82 -38.65 -43.83
CA ASP A 116 -22.43 -39.85 -43.06
C ASP A 116 -23.16 -39.91 -41.70
N ASP A 117 -24.11 -38.98 -41.49
CA ASP A 117 -24.88 -38.81 -40.26
C ASP A 117 -26.01 -39.84 -40.20
N VAL A 118 -25.74 -40.99 -39.57
CA VAL A 118 -26.75 -41.95 -39.07
C VAL A 118 -27.91 -41.26 -38.34
N GLU A 119 -27.67 -40.09 -37.74
CA GLU A 119 -28.63 -39.23 -37.05
C GLU A 119 -29.73 -38.66 -37.97
N ARG A 120 -29.61 -38.83 -39.30
CA ARG A 120 -30.58 -38.38 -40.32
C ARG A 120 -31.44 -39.51 -40.90
N LEU A 121 -31.30 -40.73 -40.41
CA LEU A 121 -32.21 -41.84 -40.77
C LEU A 121 -33.67 -41.43 -40.47
N SER A 122 -34.58 -41.64 -41.42
CA SER A 122 -36.02 -41.32 -41.29
C SER A 122 -36.93 -42.55 -41.42
N ALA A 123 -36.37 -43.70 -41.80
CA ALA A 123 -37.07 -44.97 -41.83
C ALA A 123 -36.13 -46.18 -41.67
N VAL A 124 -36.61 -47.18 -40.94
CA VAL A 124 -36.04 -48.52 -40.94
C VAL A 124 -37.11 -49.48 -41.46
N VAL A 125 -36.79 -50.27 -42.49
CA VAL A 125 -37.72 -51.23 -43.09
C VAL A 125 -37.15 -52.63 -42.96
N VAL A 126 -38.00 -53.57 -42.53
CA VAL A 126 -37.68 -54.99 -42.53
C VAL A 126 -38.24 -55.61 -43.80
N VAL A 127 -37.38 -56.26 -44.57
CA VAL A 127 -37.76 -57.07 -45.74
C VAL A 127 -37.39 -58.53 -45.51
N ARG A 128 -38.04 -59.42 -46.25
CA ARG A 128 -37.83 -60.87 -46.19
C ARG A 128 -37.39 -61.36 -47.56
N ALA A 129 -36.25 -62.05 -47.59
CA ALA A 129 -35.57 -62.46 -48.81
C ALA A 129 -34.97 -63.88 -48.63
N ALA A 130 -34.63 -64.55 -49.73
CA ALA A 130 -33.94 -65.84 -49.67
C ALA A 130 -32.55 -65.70 -49.02
N ALA A 131 -32.13 -66.72 -48.27
CA ALA A 131 -30.88 -66.70 -47.51
C ALA A 131 -29.60 -66.69 -48.37
N TRP A 132 -29.71 -67.06 -49.65
CA TRP A 132 -28.62 -67.05 -50.63
C TRP A 132 -28.42 -65.69 -51.32
N MET A 133 -29.36 -64.74 -51.21
CA MET A 133 -29.19 -63.42 -51.83
C MET A 133 -28.21 -62.55 -51.03
N PRO A 134 -27.26 -61.85 -51.69
CA PRO A 134 -26.34 -60.93 -51.04
C PRO A 134 -27.04 -59.63 -50.62
N PRO A 135 -26.49 -58.88 -49.64
CA PRO A 135 -27.11 -57.66 -49.10
C PRO A 135 -27.48 -56.64 -50.17
N LEU A 136 -26.60 -56.43 -51.16
CA LEU A 136 -26.80 -55.44 -52.21
C LEU A 136 -27.94 -55.80 -53.18
N GLU A 137 -28.10 -57.09 -53.53
CA GLU A 137 -29.22 -57.54 -54.37
C GLU A 137 -30.56 -57.41 -53.61
N VAL A 138 -30.57 -57.74 -52.30
CA VAL A 138 -31.75 -57.55 -51.45
C VAL A 138 -32.16 -56.07 -51.40
N TYR A 139 -31.20 -55.14 -51.38
CA TYR A 139 -31.47 -53.70 -51.44
C TYR A 139 -32.16 -53.30 -52.74
N VAL A 140 -31.59 -53.65 -53.89
CA VAL A 140 -32.11 -53.20 -55.19
C VAL A 140 -33.47 -53.83 -55.49
N ARG A 141 -33.69 -55.09 -55.13
CA ARG A 141 -35.01 -55.73 -55.28
C ARG A 141 -36.06 -55.18 -54.32
N ALA A 142 -35.66 -54.58 -53.21
CA ALA A 142 -36.56 -53.90 -52.28
C ALA A 142 -36.98 -52.48 -52.74
N LEU A 143 -36.35 -51.87 -53.77
CA LEU A 143 -36.55 -50.45 -54.13
C LEU A 143 -38.03 -50.05 -54.30
N SER A 144 -38.87 -50.90 -54.88
CA SER A 144 -40.31 -50.66 -55.03
C SER A 144 -41.08 -50.60 -53.72
N HIS A 145 -40.54 -51.17 -52.64
CA HIS A 145 -41.06 -51.08 -51.27
C HIS A 145 -40.41 -49.95 -50.47
N LEU A 146 -39.25 -49.43 -50.91
CA LEU A 146 -38.58 -48.28 -50.29
C LEU A 146 -39.19 -46.93 -50.73
N VAL A 147 -40.03 -46.93 -51.76
CA VAL A 147 -40.84 -45.77 -52.20
C VAL A 147 -42.32 -46.07 -51.87
N PRO A 148 -43.04 -45.25 -51.09
CA PRO A 148 -42.63 -44.02 -50.41
C PRO A 148 -42.05 -44.26 -48.99
N ALA A 149 -41.76 -45.50 -48.59
CA ALA A 149 -41.48 -45.85 -47.20
C ALA A 149 -40.19 -45.21 -46.62
N MET A 150 -39.20 -44.92 -47.48
CA MET A 150 -37.96 -44.20 -47.17
C MET A 150 -37.72 -42.99 -48.09
N TYR A 151 -38.04 -43.13 -49.39
CA TYR A 151 -37.69 -42.16 -50.43
C TYR A 151 -38.93 -41.47 -50.98
N GLY A 152 -38.83 -40.15 -51.18
CA GLY A 152 -39.92 -39.33 -51.75
C GLY A 152 -40.16 -39.57 -53.23
N SER A 153 -39.12 -39.96 -53.99
CA SER A 153 -39.24 -40.31 -55.40
C SER A 153 -38.52 -41.62 -55.76
N ARG A 154 -38.91 -42.18 -56.92
CA ARG A 154 -38.22 -43.33 -57.52
C ARG A 154 -36.79 -42.97 -57.99
N ALA A 155 -36.55 -41.71 -58.36
CA ALA A 155 -35.22 -41.27 -58.78
C ALA A 155 -34.23 -41.30 -57.60
N ASP A 156 -34.63 -40.80 -56.43
CA ASP A 156 -33.80 -40.82 -55.20
C ASP A 156 -33.46 -42.25 -54.77
N ALA A 157 -34.45 -43.14 -54.85
CA ALA A 157 -34.26 -44.56 -54.52
C ALA A 157 -33.24 -45.23 -55.46
N ILE A 158 -33.28 -44.93 -56.77
CA ILE A 158 -32.30 -45.45 -57.74
C ILE A 158 -30.91 -44.86 -57.50
N GLN A 159 -30.80 -43.54 -57.25
CA GLN A 159 -29.51 -42.91 -56.96
C GLN A 159 -28.86 -43.45 -55.67
N SER A 160 -29.66 -43.82 -54.67
CA SER A 160 -29.15 -44.40 -53.43
C SER A 160 -28.42 -45.75 -53.62
N VAL A 161 -28.69 -46.47 -54.72
CA VAL A 161 -28.02 -47.75 -55.03
C VAL A 161 -26.52 -47.58 -55.19
N ALA A 162 -26.02 -46.49 -55.80
CA ALA A 162 -24.59 -46.23 -55.92
C ALA A 162 -23.90 -46.13 -54.55
N PHE A 163 -24.59 -45.53 -53.58
CA PHE A 163 -24.09 -45.31 -52.23
C PHE A 163 -24.13 -46.60 -51.39
N VAL A 164 -25.14 -47.44 -51.54
CA VAL A 164 -25.20 -48.76 -50.88
C VAL A 164 -24.22 -49.75 -51.52
N ALA A 165 -24.03 -49.67 -52.85
CA ALA A 165 -23.02 -50.45 -53.55
C ALA A 165 -21.61 -50.15 -53.01
N SER A 166 -21.24 -48.86 -52.86
CA SER A 166 -19.93 -48.50 -52.29
C SER A 166 -19.75 -48.93 -50.83
N ALA A 167 -20.84 -49.01 -50.05
CA ALA A 167 -20.84 -49.57 -48.69
C ALA A 167 -20.58 -51.08 -48.71
N CYS A 168 -21.37 -51.83 -49.49
CA CYS A 168 -21.26 -53.29 -49.57
C CYS A 168 -19.95 -53.77 -50.20
N ALA A 169 -19.25 -52.92 -50.97
CA ALA A 169 -17.95 -53.26 -51.59
C ALA A 169 -16.81 -53.40 -50.57
N GLN A 170 -17.03 -52.94 -49.34
CA GLN A 170 -16.09 -53.08 -48.23
C GLN A 170 -16.33 -54.37 -47.40
N GLU A 171 -17.34 -55.17 -47.75
CA GLU A 171 -17.75 -56.36 -47.01
C GLU A 171 -17.60 -57.62 -47.87
N ALA A 172 -16.84 -58.62 -47.39
CA ALA A 172 -16.67 -59.89 -48.10
C ALA A 172 -18.02 -60.59 -48.33
N GLY A 173 -18.40 -60.79 -49.60
CA GLY A 173 -19.70 -61.34 -49.99
C GLY A 173 -20.85 -60.32 -50.01
N GLY A 174 -20.57 -59.02 -49.89
CA GLY A 174 -21.56 -57.95 -50.03
C GLY A 174 -22.11 -57.80 -51.46
N TRP A 175 -21.30 -58.15 -52.47
CA TRP A 175 -21.63 -58.13 -53.90
C TRP A 175 -21.58 -59.53 -54.51
N HIS A 176 -22.51 -59.85 -55.43
CA HIS A 176 -22.39 -60.96 -56.37
C HIS A 176 -22.77 -60.49 -57.78
N THR A 177 -21.82 -60.51 -58.72
CA THR A 177 -21.93 -59.87 -60.04
C THR A 177 -21.87 -60.85 -61.23
N GLY A 178 -21.52 -62.11 -60.99
CA GLY A 178 -21.28 -63.11 -62.06
C GLY A 178 -22.49 -63.98 -62.45
N GLU A 179 -23.52 -64.10 -61.60
CA GLU A 179 -24.63 -65.03 -61.85
C GLU A 179 -25.76 -64.36 -62.67
N ALA A 180 -26.35 -65.11 -63.60
CA ALA A 180 -27.34 -64.60 -64.55
C ALA A 180 -28.61 -64.02 -63.89
N TRP A 181 -28.93 -64.43 -62.66
CA TRP A 181 -30.05 -63.89 -61.89
C TRP A 181 -29.76 -62.53 -61.24
N SER A 182 -28.50 -62.10 -61.13
CA SER A 182 -28.11 -60.85 -60.47
C SER A 182 -28.58 -59.62 -61.24
N SER A 183 -29.05 -58.61 -60.52
CA SER A 183 -29.39 -57.30 -61.10
C SER A 183 -28.14 -56.56 -61.56
N PHE A 184 -27.00 -56.83 -60.94
CA PHE A 184 -25.67 -56.25 -61.21
C PHE A 184 -24.85 -57.02 -62.25
N ARG A 185 -25.44 -58.00 -62.96
CA ARG A 185 -24.70 -58.79 -63.96
C ARG A 185 -23.97 -57.92 -64.98
N GLY A 186 -22.69 -58.22 -65.20
CA GLY A 186 -21.81 -57.48 -66.12
C GLY A 186 -21.17 -56.21 -65.56
N LEU A 187 -21.34 -55.92 -64.25
CA LEU A 187 -20.66 -54.82 -63.56
C LEU A 187 -19.59 -55.37 -62.59
N GLY A 188 -18.46 -54.69 -62.46
CA GLY A 188 -17.39 -55.08 -61.53
C GLY A 188 -17.70 -54.77 -60.07
N GLU A 189 -17.20 -55.58 -59.14
CA GLU A 189 -17.28 -55.28 -57.70
C GLU A 189 -16.50 -54.00 -57.39
N GLY A 190 -17.14 -53.04 -56.71
CA GLY A 190 -16.55 -51.72 -56.43
C GLY A 190 -16.44 -50.77 -57.63
N GLN A 191 -16.97 -51.13 -58.81
CA GLN A 191 -17.02 -50.23 -59.96
C GLN A 191 -17.88 -48.98 -59.66
N ALA A 192 -17.42 -47.81 -60.07
CA ALA A 192 -18.22 -46.59 -60.03
C ALA A 192 -19.40 -46.69 -61.01
N LEU A 193 -20.62 -46.68 -60.48
CA LEU A 193 -21.86 -46.84 -61.27
C LEU A 193 -22.29 -45.49 -61.89
N SER A 194 -22.46 -45.45 -63.20
CA SER A 194 -23.03 -44.30 -63.92
C SER A 194 -24.54 -44.19 -63.71
N SER A 195 -25.15 -43.06 -64.09
CA SER A 195 -26.61 -42.92 -64.02
C SER A 195 -27.35 -43.89 -64.97
N GLU A 196 -26.70 -44.38 -66.03
CA GLU A 196 -27.28 -45.38 -66.92
C GLU A 196 -27.23 -46.77 -66.26
N ASP A 197 -26.09 -47.15 -65.68
CA ASP A 197 -25.93 -48.40 -64.93
C ASP A 197 -26.97 -48.53 -63.81
N LEU A 198 -27.21 -47.45 -63.05
CA LEU A 198 -28.19 -47.45 -61.97
C LEU A 198 -29.63 -47.65 -62.47
N GLN A 199 -29.99 -47.03 -63.60
CA GLN A 199 -31.31 -47.25 -64.20
C GLN A 199 -31.46 -48.67 -64.75
N ASP A 200 -30.41 -49.23 -65.34
CA ASP A 200 -30.38 -50.58 -65.88
C ASP A 200 -30.47 -51.64 -64.76
N VAL A 201 -29.70 -51.49 -63.69
CA VAL A 201 -29.76 -52.31 -62.47
C VAL A 201 -31.16 -52.26 -61.85
N ALA A 202 -31.75 -51.06 -61.70
CA ALA A 202 -33.10 -50.92 -61.17
C ALA A 202 -34.19 -51.51 -62.09
N ARG A 203 -34.01 -51.44 -63.42
CA ARG A 203 -34.90 -52.08 -64.40
C ARG A 203 -34.82 -53.60 -64.28
N ARG A 204 -33.62 -54.17 -64.23
CA ARG A 204 -33.36 -55.61 -64.08
C ARG A 204 -33.94 -56.16 -62.78
N ALA A 205 -33.77 -55.45 -61.66
CA ALA A 205 -34.35 -55.83 -60.38
C ALA A 205 -35.88 -55.81 -60.41
N ALA A 206 -36.50 -54.79 -61.00
CA ALA A 206 -37.94 -54.72 -61.16
C ALA A 206 -38.48 -55.87 -62.02
N THR A 207 -37.79 -56.22 -63.13
CA THR A 207 -38.13 -57.39 -63.96
C THR A 207 -38.00 -58.69 -63.16
N ALA A 208 -36.90 -58.89 -62.42
CA ALA A 208 -36.68 -60.08 -61.61
C ALA A 208 -37.79 -60.25 -60.54
N THR A 209 -38.11 -59.18 -59.81
CA THR A 209 -39.20 -59.14 -58.83
C THR A 209 -40.56 -59.45 -59.48
N ALA A 210 -40.85 -58.94 -60.68
CA ALA A 210 -42.09 -59.26 -61.40
C ALA A 210 -42.15 -60.74 -61.85
N THR A 211 -41.07 -61.28 -62.42
CA THR A 211 -41.00 -62.68 -62.87
C THR A 211 -41.07 -63.70 -61.73
N SER A 212 -40.73 -63.30 -60.50
CA SER A 212 -40.70 -64.18 -59.32
C SER A 212 -42.07 -64.68 -58.82
N ARG A 213 -43.19 -64.18 -59.38
CA ARG A 213 -44.58 -64.49 -58.96
C ARG A 213 -44.81 -64.37 -57.43
N SER A 214 -44.20 -63.36 -56.82
CA SER A 214 -44.22 -63.11 -55.37
C SER A 214 -43.60 -64.22 -54.50
N ALA A 215 -42.92 -65.21 -55.09
CA ALA A 215 -42.28 -66.31 -54.38
C ALA A 215 -40.83 -65.97 -54.02
N VAL A 216 -40.52 -65.89 -52.73
CA VAL A 216 -39.17 -65.58 -52.21
C VAL A 216 -38.11 -66.59 -52.69
N ALA A 217 -38.52 -67.84 -52.97
CA ALA A 217 -37.67 -68.86 -53.59
C ALA A 217 -37.10 -68.46 -54.97
N HIS A 218 -37.85 -67.68 -55.75
CA HIS A 218 -37.46 -67.18 -57.08
C HIS A 218 -36.88 -65.76 -57.01
N GLY A 219 -36.36 -65.37 -55.84
CA GLY A 219 -35.70 -64.08 -55.65
C GLY A 219 -36.66 -62.90 -55.44
N HIS A 220 -37.91 -63.14 -55.03
CA HIS A 220 -38.79 -62.07 -54.54
C HIS A 220 -38.28 -61.52 -53.20
N VAL A 221 -38.40 -60.21 -52.97
CA VAL A 221 -38.13 -59.57 -51.68
C VAL A 221 -39.43 -58.96 -51.17
N SER A 222 -40.05 -59.60 -50.18
CA SER A 222 -41.34 -59.16 -49.61
C SER A 222 -41.12 -58.17 -48.46
N PHE A 223 -41.82 -57.04 -48.47
CA PHE A 223 -41.91 -56.12 -47.33
C PHE A 223 -42.54 -56.82 -46.12
N VAL A 224 -41.97 -56.64 -44.92
CA VAL A 224 -42.49 -57.19 -43.66
C VAL A 224 -43.12 -56.09 -42.82
N GLN A 225 -42.35 -55.05 -42.47
CA GLN A 225 -42.82 -53.94 -41.64
C GLN A 225 -41.88 -52.72 -41.74
N ARG A 226 -42.42 -51.52 -41.47
CA ARG A 226 -41.63 -50.33 -41.14
C ARG A 226 -41.50 -50.25 -39.62
N ARG A 227 -40.30 -49.96 -39.13
CA ARG A 227 -40.02 -49.68 -37.72
C ARG A 227 -39.76 -48.19 -37.51
N ASP A 228 -40.00 -47.73 -36.30
CA ASP A 228 -39.49 -46.44 -35.86
C ASP A 228 -37.95 -46.47 -35.86
N VAL A 229 -37.34 -45.38 -36.30
CA VAL A 229 -35.90 -45.18 -36.28
C VAL A 229 -35.40 -45.00 -34.84
N THR A 230 -36.22 -44.43 -33.95
CA THR A 230 -35.80 -44.12 -32.58
C THR A 230 -35.42 -45.34 -31.74
N VAL A 231 -35.88 -46.54 -32.12
CA VAL A 231 -35.57 -47.81 -31.46
C VAL A 231 -34.41 -48.59 -32.11
N ASP A 232 -33.87 -48.14 -33.25
CA ASP A 232 -32.75 -48.83 -33.90
C ASP A 232 -31.42 -48.60 -33.14
N PRO A 233 -30.63 -49.67 -32.87
CA PRO A 233 -29.38 -49.55 -32.13
C PRO A 233 -28.34 -48.62 -32.75
N VAL A 234 -28.28 -48.55 -34.10
CA VAL A 234 -27.31 -47.74 -34.85
C VAL A 234 -27.71 -46.27 -34.73
N TYR A 235 -28.98 -45.94 -34.94
CA TYR A 235 -29.52 -44.59 -34.72
C TYR A 235 -29.33 -44.11 -33.27
N LEU A 236 -29.63 -44.95 -32.29
CA LEU A 236 -29.42 -44.66 -30.87
C LEU A 236 -27.94 -44.43 -30.54
N ALA A 237 -27.03 -45.26 -31.08
CA ALA A 237 -25.59 -45.12 -30.85
C ALA A 237 -25.05 -43.81 -31.43
N ALA A 238 -25.44 -43.45 -32.66
CA ALA A 238 -25.02 -42.21 -33.32
C ALA A 238 -25.63 -40.97 -32.67
N THR A 239 -26.93 -40.96 -32.36
CA THR A 239 -27.57 -39.85 -31.64
C THR A 239 -26.91 -39.61 -30.27
N ARG A 240 -26.53 -40.69 -29.56
CA ARG A 240 -25.71 -40.59 -28.33
C ARG A 240 -24.29 -40.07 -28.64
N ALA A 241 -23.69 -40.44 -29.77
CA ALA A 241 -22.38 -39.93 -30.20
C ALA A 241 -22.41 -38.42 -30.52
N ALA A 242 -23.37 -37.91 -31.30
CA ALA A 242 -23.54 -36.46 -31.49
C ALA A 242 -23.83 -35.72 -30.20
N LYS A 243 -24.76 -36.19 -29.35
CA LYS A 243 -25.03 -35.54 -28.06
C LYS A 243 -23.76 -35.45 -27.22
N ARG A 244 -22.89 -36.48 -27.23
CA ARG A 244 -21.55 -36.44 -26.61
C ARG A 244 -20.58 -35.47 -27.31
N ARG A 245 -20.53 -35.42 -28.65
CA ARG A 245 -19.71 -34.48 -29.43
C ARG A 245 -20.12 -33.03 -29.16
N ALA A 246 -21.40 -32.70 -29.32
CA ALA A 246 -21.97 -31.38 -29.06
C ALA A 246 -21.77 -30.94 -27.60
N SER A 247 -21.97 -31.84 -26.63
CA SER A 247 -21.67 -31.59 -25.21
C SER A 247 -20.18 -31.29 -24.97
N ARG A 248 -19.26 -32.04 -25.59
CA ARG A 248 -17.81 -31.78 -25.50
C ARG A 248 -17.39 -30.46 -26.15
N VAL A 249 -17.99 -30.10 -27.30
CA VAL A 249 -17.75 -28.82 -27.99
C VAL A 249 -18.32 -27.65 -27.18
N GLY A 250 -19.52 -27.80 -26.60
CA GLY A 250 -20.12 -26.81 -25.71
C GLY A 250 -19.27 -26.57 -24.46
N ALA A 251 -18.82 -27.65 -23.81
CA ALA A 251 -17.93 -27.58 -22.64
C ALA A 251 -16.57 -26.94 -22.98
N GLY A 252 -15.99 -27.26 -24.15
CA GLY A 252 -14.76 -26.61 -24.63
C GLY A 252 -14.94 -25.11 -24.92
N THR A 253 -16.09 -24.73 -25.48
CA THR A 253 -16.43 -23.32 -25.73
C THR A 253 -16.66 -22.55 -24.43
N TYR A 254 -17.32 -23.16 -23.45
CA TYR A 254 -17.50 -22.60 -22.11
C TYR A 254 -16.16 -22.41 -21.39
N LYS A 255 -15.28 -23.44 -21.44
CA LYS A 255 -13.90 -23.35 -20.93
C LYS A 255 -13.18 -22.12 -21.50
N ARG A 256 -13.10 -22.00 -22.83
CA ARG A 256 -12.38 -20.89 -23.48
C ARG A 256 -12.93 -19.52 -23.06
N LYS A 257 -14.26 -19.34 -23.08
CA LYS A 257 -14.88 -18.06 -22.69
C LYS A 257 -14.64 -17.69 -21.22
N GLY A 258 -14.62 -18.66 -20.32
CA GLY A 258 -14.33 -18.39 -18.92
C GLY A 258 -12.85 -18.16 -18.63
N GLU A 259 -11.94 -18.73 -19.42
CA GLU A 259 -10.50 -18.41 -19.40
C GLU A 259 -10.25 -16.98 -19.91
N GLU A 260 -10.90 -16.57 -21.01
CA GLU A 260 -10.91 -15.18 -21.50
C GLU A 260 -11.42 -14.20 -20.41
N ALA A 261 -12.54 -14.53 -19.76
CA ALA A 261 -13.12 -13.73 -18.67
C ALA A 261 -12.34 -13.79 -17.34
N ALA A 262 -11.47 -14.78 -17.15
CA ALA A 262 -10.53 -14.84 -16.04
C ALA A 262 -9.31 -13.95 -16.32
N ARG A 263 -8.71 -14.07 -17.51
CA ARG A 263 -7.58 -13.25 -17.96
C ARG A 263 -7.88 -11.75 -17.89
N GLY A 264 -9.07 -11.32 -18.33
CA GLY A 264 -9.52 -9.92 -18.20
C GLY A 264 -9.57 -9.37 -16.77
N ARG A 265 -9.48 -10.23 -15.75
CA ARG A 265 -9.44 -9.85 -14.31
C ARG A 265 -8.06 -10.03 -13.67
N TRP A 266 -7.04 -10.51 -14.37
CA TRP A 266 -5.71 -10.72 -13.77
C TRP A 266 -5.03 -9.43 -13.33
N ALA A 267 -5.15 -8.35 -14.10
CA ALA A 267 -4.71 -7.02 -13.66
C ALA A 267 -5.40 -6.53 -12.37
N GLN A 268 -6.60 -7.03 -12.06
CA GLN A 268 -7.25 -6.75 -10.78
C GLN A 268 -6.61 -7.51 -9.61
N LEU A 269 -6.14 -8.75 -9.79
CA LEU A 269 -5.42 -9.49 -8.75
C LEU A 269 -4.16 -8.75 -8.28
N LEU A 270 -3.46 -8.10 -9.22
CA LEU A 270 -2.32 -7.23 -8.92
C LEU A 270 -2.74 -5.97 -8.16
N ARG A 271 -3.79 -5.27 -8.63
CA ARG A 271 -4.35 -4.09 -7.94
C ARG A 271 -4.79 -4.42 -6.51
N ASP A 272 -5.57 -5.47 -6.32
CA ASP A 272 -6.11 -5.86 -5.01
C ASP A 272 -5.03 -6.40 -4.04
N GLY A 273 -3.75 -6.45 -4.48
CA GLY A 273 -2.57 -6.67 -3.64
C GLY A 273 -2.29 -8.13 -3.30
N HIS A 274 -2.85 -9.06 -4.08
CA HIS A 274 -2.60 -10.50 -3.89
C HIS A 274 -1.14 -10.85 -4.16
N SER A 275 -0.49 -11.49 -3.19
CA SER A 275 0.90 -11.95 -3.38
C SER A 275 0.96 -13.05 -4.45
N ALA A 276 2.06 -13.10 -5.22
CA ALA A 276 2.27 -14.15 -6.21
C ALA A 276 2.20 -15.55 -5.57
N GLY A 277 2.69 -15.70 -4.34
CA GLY A 277 2.56 -16.94 -3.58
C GLY A 277 1.12 -17.27 -3.12
N SER A 278 0.26 -16.26 -2.90
CA SER A 278 -1.17 -16.50 -2.65
C SER A 278 -1.87 -16.98 -3.91
N VAL A 279 -1.65 -16.29 -5.05
CA VAL A 279 -2.16 -16.70 -6.36
C VAL A 279 -1.70 -18.11 -6.72
N ALA A 280 -0.42 -18.42 -6.55
CA ALA A 280 0.13 -19.76 -6.79
C ALA A 280 -0.48 -20.84 -5.87
N ARG A 281 -0.71 -20.55 -4.59
CA ARG A 281 -1.42 -21.49 -3.67
C ARG A 281 -2.87 -21.70 -4.07
N THR A 282 -3.59 -20.64 -4.45
CA THR A 282 -4.97 -20.76 -4.92
C THR A 282 -5.04 -21.51 -6.25
N ARG A 283 -4.12 -21.26 -7.19
CA ARG A 283 -3.95 -22.06 -8.42
C ARG A 283 -3.66 -23.53 -8.10
N ALA A 284 -2.73 -23.81 -7.19
CA ALA A 284 -2.42 -25.18 -6.78
C ALA A 284 -3.62 -25.91 -6.15
N TRP A 285 -4.45 -25.21 -5.38
CA TRP A 285 -5.64 -25.78 -4.74
C TRP A 285 -6.87 -25.90 -5.66
N VAL A 286 -7.06 -24.98 -6.61
CA VAL A 286 -8.24 -24.91 -7.50
C VAL A 286 -8.01 -25.60 -8.85
N GLU A 287 -6.78 -25.59 -9.36
CA GLU A 287 -6.44 -26.00 -10.73
C GLU A 287 -5.55 -27.24 -10.83
N LEU A 288 -4.73 -27.56 -9.81
CA LEU A 288 -3.70 -28.58 -9.91
C LEU A 288 -3.98 -29.81 -9.04
N VAL A 289 -3.36 -30.93 -9.40
CA VAL A 289 -3.39 -32.20 -8.68
C VAL A 289 -1.95 -32.70 -8.55
N HIS A 290 -1.47 -32.75 -7.30
CA HIS A 290 -0.20 -33.39 -6.98
C HIS A 290 -0.40 -34.91 -6.94
N ARG A 291 0.15 -35.63 -7.93
CA ARG A 291 0.24 -37.09 -7.85
C ARG A 291 1.36 -37.44 -6.88
N GLY A 292 1.01 -37.89 -5.68
CA GLY A 292 2.01 -38.25 -4.66
C GLY A 292 2.85 -39.44 -5.10
N ASP A 293 4.07 -39.17 -5.55
CA ASP A 293 5.07 -40.19 -5.84
C ASP A 293 6.29 -39.98 -4.93
N ARG A 294 6.81 -41.07 -4.35
CA ARG A 294 7.73 -41.02 -3.19
C ARG A 294 9.14 -40.52 -3.55
N SER A 295 9.39 -40.26 -4.84
CA SER A 295 10.64 -39.75 -5.41
C SER A 295 10.79 -38.22 -5.34
N GLY A 296 9.73 -37.48 -4.98
CA GLY A 296 9.76 -36.01 -4.93
C GLY A 296 9.85 -35.30 -6.29
N ARG A 297 9.78 -36.04 -7.42
CA ARG A 297 9.90 -35.50 -8.79
C ARG A 297 8.59 -35.51 -9.60
N SER A 298 7.45 -35.67 -8.93
CA SER A 298 6.15 -35.74 -9.59
C SER A 298 5.61 -34.36 -9.98
N ARG A 299 5.46 -34.12 -11.29
CA ARG A 299 4.90 -32.88 -11.83
C ARG A 299 3.42 -32.73 -11.48
N ALA A 300 3.00 -31.54 -11.08
CA ALA A 300 1.60 -31.26 -10.76
C ALA A 300 0.76 -31.20 -12.05
N GLY A 301 -0.20 -32.12 -12.20
CA GLY A 301 -1.07 -32.16 -13.37
C GLY A 301 -2.30 -31.28 -13.16
N ARG A 302 -2.73 -30.53 -14.19
CA ARG A 302 -4.00 -29.77 -14.14
C ARG A 302 -5.18 -30.73 -13.93
N LEU A 303 -6.05 -30.44 -12.97
CA LEU A 303 -7.22 -31.24 -12.57
C LEU A 303 -8.04 -31.64 -13.80
N ARG A 304 -8.44 -32.91 -13.92
CA ARG A 304 -9.32 -33.39 -15.00
C ARG A 304 -10.78 -33.32 -14.55
N LEU A 305 -11.62 -32.71 -15.37
CA LEU A 305 -13.05 -32.55 -15.19
C LEU A 305 -13.83 -33.52 -16.09
N SER A 306 -15.15 -33.35 -16.14
CA SER A 306 -16.04 -34.06 -17.06
C SER A 306 -15.64 -33.87 -18.53
N HIS A 307 -16.08 -34.80 -19.38
CA HIS A 307 -15.80 -34.82 -20.83
C HIS A 307 -14.29 -34.87 -21.22
N GLY A 308 -13.40 -35.22 -20.27
CA GLY A 308 -11.96 -35.36 -20.47
C GLY A 308 -11.19 -34.04 -20.51
N LEU A 309 -11.88 -32.91 -20.30
CA LEU A 309 -11.28 -31.58 -20.27
C LEU A 309 -10.44 -31.39 -19.01
N SER A 310 -9.42 -30.54 -19.08
CA SER A 310 -8.79 -29.99 -17.87
C SER A 310 -9.69 -28.93 -17.25
N GLN A 311 -9.49 -28.68 -15.96
CA GLN A 311 -9.91 -27.46 -15.28
C GLN A 311 -9.45 -26.21 -16.05
N MET A 312 -10.20 -25.14 -15.86
CA MET A 312 -10.02 -23.84 -16.52
C MET A 312 -8.78 -23.13 -15.96
N HIS A 313 -8.06 -22.37 -16.79
CA HIS A 313 -7.01 -21.46 -16.35
C HIS A 313 -7.64 -20.17 -15.80
N LEU A 314 -7.83 -20.12 -14.48
CA LEU A 314 -8.48 -19.02 -13.76
C LEU A 314 -7.46 -18.05 -13.18
N PHE A 315 -6.32 -18.57 -12.72
CA PHE A 315 -5.24 -17.80 -12.08
C PHE A 315 -3.98 -17.80 -12.94
N PRO A 316 -3.27 -16.67 -13.07
CA PRO A 316 -2.08 -16.59 -13.91
C PRO A 316 -0.92 -17.42 -13.35
N THR A 317 -0.06 -17.88 -14.26
CA THR A 317 1.29 -18.35 -13.93
C THR A 317 2.17 -17.23 -13.36
N ARG A 318 3.34 -17.58 -12.83
CA ARG A 318 4.31 -16.60 -12.31
C ARG A 318 4.88 -15.69 -13.40
N ALA A 319 5.10 -16.20 -14.62
CA ALA A 319 5.55 -15.37 -15.74
C ALA A 319 4.45 -14.45 -16.24
N GLU A 320 3.21 -14.93 -16.44
CA GLU A 320 2.07 -14.08 -16.80
C GLU A 320 1.85 -12.99 -15.74
N LEU A 321 1.93 -13.30 -14.44
CA LEU A 321 1.79 -12.32 -13.36
C LEU A 321 2.95 -11.30 -13.30
N ARG A 322 4.14 -11.65 -13.79
CA ARG A 322 5.26 -10.70 -13.97
C ARG A 322 5.01 -9.79 -15.16
N GLU A 323 4.56 -10.34 -16.28
CA GLU A 323 4.31 -9.59 -17.51
C GLU A 323 3.13 -8.63 -17.35
N GLU A 324 2.00 -9.09 -16.80
CA GLU A 324 0.87 -8.24 -16.41
C GLU A 324 1.30 -7.09 -15.47
N ARG A 325 2.32 -7.30 -14.62
CA ARG A 325 2.88 -6.23 -13.77
C ARG A 325 3.72 -5.23 -14.56
N ARG A 326 4.51 -5.67 -15.56
CA ARG A 326 5.25 -4.77 -16.47
C ARG A 326 4.28 -3.93 -17.30
N VAL A 327 3.28 -4.57 -17.91
CA VAL A 327 2.27 -3.91 -18.75
C VAL A 327 1.39 -2.96 -17.94
N ALA A 328 0.94 -3.36 -16.74
CA ALA A 328 0.18 -2.46 -15.86
C ALA A 328 1.01 -1.26 -15.39
N PHE A 329 2.32 -1.44 -15.19
CA PHE A 329 3.23 -0.37 -14.81
C PHE A 329 3.37 0.71 -15.88
N GLU A 330 3.47 0.34 -17.16
CA GLU A 330 3.58 1.30 -18.27
C GLU A 330 2.22 1.94 -18.63
N ARG A 331 1.09 1.24 -18.43
CA ARG A 331 -0.24 1.76 -18.77
C ARG A 331 -0.83 2.69 -17.71
N ASP A 332 -0.72 2.32 -16.44
CA ASP A 332 -1.41 2.98 -15.32
C ASP A 332 -0.42 3.72 -14.37
N GLY A 333 0.87 3.82 -14.76
CA GLY A 333 1.94 4.34 -13.91
C GLY A 333 2.04 5.86 -13.85
N VAL A 334 2.06 6.39 -12.62
CA VAL A 334 2.49 7.76 -12.32
C VAL A 334 3.98 7.92 -12.66
N GLY A 335 4.35 9.03 -13.28
CA GLY A 335 5.75 9.37 -13.56
C GLY A 335 6.62 9.34 -12.31
N HIS A 336 7.77 8.66 -12.37
CA HIS A 336 8.69 8.53 -11.24
C HIS A 336 10.16 8.74 -11.65
N PHE A 337 10.99 9.06 -10.68
CA PHE A 337 12.40 9.32 -10.85
C PHE A 337 13.20 8.94 -9.61
N PHE A 338 14.50 8.70 -9.79
CA PHE A 338 15.41 8.33 -8.72
C PHE A 338 16.40 9.44 -8.39
N PHE A 339 16.82 9.51 -7.13
CA PHE A 339 17.93 10.36 -6.70
C PHE A 339 19.16 9.51 -6.36
N THR A 340 20.32 9.87 -6.90
CA THR A 340 21.64 9.34 -6.50
C THR A 340 22.53 10.47 -5.98
N ARG A 341 23.65 10.12 -5.35
CA ARG A 341 24.73 11.08 -5.06
C ARG A 341 25.63 11.25 -6.29
N ALA A 342 25.91 12.49 -6.66
CA ALA A 342 26.91 12.85 -7.67
C ALA A 342 28.33 12.81 -7.07
N VAL A 343 29.35 12.75 -7.93
CA VAL A 343 30.78 12.75 -7.52
C VAL A 343 31.12 13.98 -6.67
N MET A 344 30.56 15.16 -7.03
CA MET A 344 30.71 16.41 -6.28
C MET A 344 29.82 16.51 -5.01
N GLY A 345 29.29 15.39 -4.51
CA GLY A 345 28.50 15.31 -3.27
C GLY A 345 27.03 15.73 -3.38
N GLY A 346 26.65 16.52 -4.39
CA GLY A 346 25.27 16.94 -4.64
C GLY A 346 24.33 15.80 -5.06
N LEU A 347 23.01 16.06 -5.10
CA LEU A 347 22.03 15.11 -5.62
C LEU A 347 21.91 15.17 -7.14
N LEU A 348 21.69 14.01 -7.76
CA LEU A 348 21.41 13.86 -9.18
C LEU A 348 20.06 13.16 -9.38
N ARG A 349 19.19 13.77 -10.19
CA ARG A 349 17.89 13.23 -10.61
C ARG A 349 18.06 12.36 -11.87
N TRP A 350 17.38 11.23 -11.88
CA TRP A 350 17.31 10.28 -12.98
C TRP A 350 15.84 9.98 -13.30
N ASP A 351 15.35 10.53 -14.40
CA ASP A 351 13.99 10.46 -14.89
C ASP A 351 13.72 9.16 -15.64
N TYR A 352 12.55 8.56 -15.44
CA TYR A 352 12.19 7.31 -16.10
C TYR A 352 11.97 7.49 -17.61
N ILE A 353 12.52 6.57 -18.41
CA ILE A 353 12.26 6.50 -19.85
C ILE A 353 11.04 5.59 -20.08
N GLY A 354 9.91 6.18 -20.43
CA GLY A 354 8.65 5.46 -20.70
C GLY A 354 8.81 4.35 -21.75
N GLY A 355 8.14 3.21 -21.52
CA GLY A 355 8.22 2.02 -22.38
C GLY A 355 9.47 1.14 -22.17
N SER A 356 10.50 1.62 -21.45
CA SER A 356 11.73 0.82 -21.24
C SER A 356 11.50 -0.42 -20.37
N GLY A 357 10.55 -0.38 -19.44
CA GLY A 357 10.16 -1.50 -18.58
C GLY A 357 9.38 -2.59 -19.30
N ALA A 358 8.58 -2.25 -20.32
CA ALA A 358 7.98 -3.22 -21.24
C ALA A 358 9.05 -3.96 -22.07
N ALA A 359 10.15 -3.28 -22.43
CA ALA A 359 11.29 -3.89 -23.11
C ALA A 359 12.19 -4.77 -22.19
N GLY A 360 11.76 -5.02 -20.94
CA GLY A 360 12.41 -5.93 -20.00
C GLY A 360 13.38 -5.27 -19.01
N VAL A 361 13.98 -4.11 -19.36
CA VAL A 361 14.98 -3.41 -18.51
C VAL A 361 14.63 -1.92 -18.39
N ARG A 362 14.25 -1.50 -17.18
CA ARG A 362 13.94 -0.09 -16.88
C ARG A 362 15.18 0.79 -17.03
N ARG A 363 15.07 1.83 -17.86
CA ARG A 363 16.12 2.82 -18.11
C ARG A 363 15.71 4.19 -17.57
N TYR A 364 16.71 4.96 -17.16
CA TYR A 364 16.56 6.28 -16.59
C TYR A 364 17.57 7.24 -17.20
N GLN A 365 17.19 8.49 -17.43
CA GLN A 365 18.03 9.52 -18.00
C GLN A 365 18.22 10.68 -17.01
N ASN A 366 19.42 11.25 -16.94
CA ASN A 366 19.64 12.48 -16.16
C ASN A 366 19.61 13.74 -17.04
N ARG A 367 19.66 14.92 -16.41
CA ARG A 367 19.66 16.24 -17.08
C ARG A 367 20.78 16.47 -18.10
N TRP A 368 21.81 15.63 -18.13
CA TRP A 368 22.93 15.68 -19.07
C TRP A 368 22.79 14.63 -20.19
N GLY A 369 21.63 13.99 -20.32
CA GLY A 369 21.33 12.99 -21.34
C GLY A 369 21.89 11.59 -21.08
N GLN A 370 22.70 11.40 -20.03
CA GLN A 370 23.28 10.09 -19.69
C GLN A 370 22.18 9.11 -19.29
N GLN A 371 22.23 7.89 -19.82
CA GLN A 371 21.25 6.83 -19.53
C GLN A 371 21.86 5.72 -18.66
N ARG A 372 21.04 5.16 -17.77
CA ARG A 372 21.38 4.05 -16.87
C ARG A 372 20.23 3.08 -16.70
N SER A 373 20.56 1.81 -16.49
CA SER A 373 19.59 0.75 -16.20
C SER A 373 19.40 0.58 -14.69
N LEU A 374 18.20 0.15 -14.28
CA LEU A 374 17.94 -0.27 -12.90
C LEU A 374 18.46 -1.70 -12.70
N LYS A 375 19.40 -1.86 -11.77
CA LYS A 375 19.94 -3.17 -11.43
C LYS A 375 18.85 -4.09 -10.90
N SER A 376 18.62 -5.20 -11.62
CA SER A 376 17.65 -6.24 -11.26
C SER A 376 18.37 -7.59 -11.10
N PRO A 377 17.94 -8.47 -10.18
CA PRO A 377 18.47 -9.84 -10.10
C PRO A 377 18.24 -10.67 -11.37
N ALA A 378 17.30 -10.26 -12.22
CA ALA A 378 17.02 -10.94 -13.47
C ALA A 378 18.06 -10.66 -14.56
N ASN A 379 18.83 -9.58 -14.45
CA ASN A 379 19.86 -9.18 -15.42
C ASN A 379 21.13 -10.04 -15.35
N THR A 380 21.32 -10.87 -14.31
CA THR A 380 22.55 -11.65 -14.10
C THR A 380 22.30 -13.11 -13.73
N TYR A 381 21.33 -13.40 -12.85
CA TYR A 381 21.23 -14.74 -12.26
C TYR A 381 20.67 -15.82 -13.21
N TRP A 382 19.81 -15.44 -14.18
CA TRP A 382 19.21 -16.40 -15.11
C TRP A 382 20.06 -16.69 -16.34
N GLU A 383 20.95 -15.77 -16.73
CA GLU A 383 21.89 -15.99 -17.83
C GLU A 383 22.98 -16.99 -17.42
N ASP A 384 23.56 -16.82 -16.22
CA ASP A 384 24.54 -17.77 -15.65
C ASP A 384 23.96 -19.18 -15.41
N ALA A 385 22.70 -19.27 -14.98
CA ALA A 385 22.02 -20.55 -14.76
C ALA A 385 21.70 -21.28 -16.08
N GLY A 386 21.45 -20.55 -17.17
CA GLY A 386 21.30 -21.11 -18.50
C GLY A 386 22.60 -21.69 -19.06
N ALA A 387 23.73 -21.05 -18.76
CA ALA A 387 25.05 -21.46 -19.26
C ALA A 387 25.62 -22.75 -18.64
N THR A 388 25.17 -23.13 -17.43
CA THR A 388 25.63 -24.35 -16.73
C THR A 388 24.66 -25.54 -16.80
N GLY A 389 23.56 -25.41 -17.56
CA GLY A 389 22.57 -26.47 -17.80
C GLY A 389 23.00 -27.58 -18.78
N GLY A 390 24.29 -27.95 -18.80
CA GLY A 390 24.84 -28.92 -19.74
C GLY A 390 25.24 -30.25 -19.11
N THR A 391 24.46 -31.32 -19.38
CA THR A 391 24.90 -32.57 -20.06
C THR A 391 23.92 -33.74 -19.86
N GLY A 392 23.57 -34.42 -20.95
CA GLY A 392 23.04 -35.79 -20.95
C GLY A 392 21.52 -35.99 -20.80
N VAL A 393 20.81 -36.11 -21.93
CA VAL A 393 20.05 -37.32 -22.35
C VAL A 393 19.46 -37.04 -23.75
N GLU A 394 19.59 -38.01 -24.65
CA GLU A 394 19.17 -37.87 -26.05
C GLU A 394 17.65 -37.74 -26.21
N VAL A 395 17.21 -36.81 -27.06
CA VAL A 395 15.81 -36.72 -27.49
C VAL A 395 15.56 -37.76 -28.58
N ARG A 396 14.84 -38.85 -28.23
CA ARG A 396 14.30 -39.82 -29.20
C ARG A 396 12.79 -39.63 -29.34
N GLY A 397 12.34 -39.31 -30.55
CA GLY A 397 11.07 -38.65 -30.85
C GLY A 397 9.77 -39.42 -30.57
N GLY A 398 8.65 -38.69 -30.66
CA GLY A 398 7.30 -39.25 -30.55
C GLY A 398 6.28 -38.25 -29.99
N SER A 399 5.70 -37.44 -30.87
CA SER A 399 4.50 -36.59 -30.69
C SER A 399 3.64 -36.76 -29.43
N GLU A 400 3.76 -35.82 -28.49
CA GLU A 400 2.63 -35.10 -27.85
C GLU A 400 3.19 -33.83 -27.18
N GLU A 401 2.58 -32.66 -27.42
CA GLU A 401 3.01 -31.40 -26.80
C GLU A 401 2.64 -31.36 -25.30
N VAL A 402 3.48 -32.00 -24.49
CA VAL A 402 3.48 -31.80 -23.03
C VAL A 402 4.17 -30.47 -22.74
N VAL A 403 3.44 -29.37 -22.93
CA VAL A 403 3.85 -28.03 -22.49
C VAL A 403 4.01 -28.06 -20.96
N SER A 404 5.25 -28.10 -20.49
CA SER A 404 5.56 -28.18 -19.06
C SER A 404 5.49 -26.81 -18.40
N GLU A 405 4.44 -26.56 -17.60
CA GLU A 405 4.23 -25.32 -16.83
C GLU A 405 5.16 -25.18 -15.59
N ASP A 406 6.30 -25.89 -15.52
CA ASP A 406 7.25 -25.90 -14.39
C ASP A 406 8.29 -24.77 -14.47
N GLU A 407 7.85 -23.51 -14.44
CA GLU A 407 8.74 -22.34 -14.29
C GLU A 407 8.99 -21.92 -12.82
N ASP A 408 8.44 -22.65 -11.85
CA ASP A 408 8.43 -22.26 -10.43
C ASP A 408 9.61 -22.79 -9.60
N GLY A 409 10.65 -23.35 -10.24
CA GLY A 409 11.85 -23.94 -9.62
C GLY A 409 12.81 -22.98 -8.87
N GLY A 410 12.37 -21.77 -8.51
CA GLY A 410 13.19 -20.81 -7.78
C GLY A 410 13.16 -21.03 -6.25
N ILE A 411 14.29 -20.79 -5.58
CA ILE A 411 14.43 -20.90 -4.11
C ILE A 411 13.29 -20.13 -3.41
N PHE A 412 12.51 -20.83 -2.59
CA PHE A 412 11.25 -20.34 -2.04
C PHE A 412 11.35 -20.01 -0.55
N PHE A 413 11.18 -18.75 -0.19
CA PHE A 413 11.06 -18.33 1.21
C PHE A 413 9.61 -18.49 1.69
N PHE A 414 9.31 -19.56 2.42
CA PHE A 414 8.03 -19.76 3.10
C PHE A 414 7.86 -18.80 4.29
N ASN A 415 7.46 -17.56 4.02
CA ASN A 415 7.15 -16.54 5.04
C ASN A 415 5.63 -16.33 5.26
N ALA A 416 4.79 -17.31 4.92
CA ALA A 416 3.33 -17.20 5.07
C ALA A 416 2.87 -16.94 6.52
N SER A 417 3.64 -17.39 7.52
CA SER A 417 3.37 -17.19 8.96
C SER A 417 3.44 -15.73 9.41
N ALA A 418 4.07 -14.84 8.63
CA ALA A 418 4.20 -13.42 8.96
C ALA A 418 2.85 -12.67 8.96
N GLU A 419 1.82 -13.19 8.29
CA GLU A 419 0.48 -12.58 8.25
C GLU A 419 -0.27 -12.70 9.59
N THR A 420 0.01 -13.75 10.37
CA THR A 420 -0.65 -14.06 11.65
C THR A 420 0.23 -13.83 12.89
N GLU A 421 1.54 -14.11 12.82
CA GLU A 421 2.38 -14.25 14.02
C GLU A 421 3.53 -13.24 14.12
N GLY A 422 3.86 -12.53 13.04
CA GLY A 422 4.90 -11.49 13.05
C GLY A 422 6.34 -11.99 13.22
N CYS A 423 6.54 -13.31 13.23
CA CYS A 423 7.85 -13.95 13.18
C CYS A 423 8.39 -13.92 11.74
N TYR A 424 9.60 -13.38 11.57
CA TYR A 424 10.34 -13.46 10.31
C TYR A 424 11.04 -14.82 10.25
N ALA A 425 11.06 -15.47 9.08
CA ALA A 425 11.90 -16.65 8.87
C ALA A 425 13.38 -16.37 9.19
N GLU A 426 14.08 -17.43 9.60
CA GLU A 426 15.52 -17.40 9.86
C GLU A 426 16.31 -17.07 8.59
N VAL A 427 17.52 -16.53 8.78
CA VAL A 427 18.39 -16.14 7.66
C VAL A 427 19.05 -17.40 7.12
N PRO A 428 19.06 -17.65 5.80
CA PRO A 428 19.81 -18.77 5.24
C PRO A 428 21.31 -18.59 5.46
N ASP A 429 22.00 -19.65 5.87
CA ASP A 429 23.46 -19.64 6.04
C ASP A 429 24.23 -19.82 4.73
N ASP A 430 23.55 -20.09 3.61
CA ASP A 430 24.17 -20.20 2.28
C ASP A 430 24.71 -18.83 1.78
N PRO A 431 26.02 -18.70 1.50
CA PRO A 431 26.61 -17.49 0.95
C PRO A 431 25.97 -17.00 -0.36
N LYS A 432 25.47 -17.89 -1.23
CA LYS A 432 24.83 -17.49 -2.49
C LYS A 432 23.42 -16.91 -2.24
N ALA A 433 22.62 -17.55 -1.40
CA ALA A 433 21.36 -17.00 -0.92
C ALA A 433 21.56 -15.66 -0.18
N LEU A 434 22.62 -15.52 0.62
CA LEU A 434 22.98 -14.26 1.28
C LEU A 434 23.36 -13.16 0.29
N ALA A 435 24.15 -13.46 -0.76
CA ALA A 435 24.48 -12.51 -1.81
C ALA A 435 23.22 -12.06 -2.60
N ALA A 436 22.33 -12.98 -2.93
CA ALA A 436 21.03 -12.64 -3.53
C ALA A 436 20.17 -11.75 -2.61
N LEU A 437 20.15 -12.05 -1.30
CA LEU A 437 19.48 -11.22 -0.28
C LEU A 437 20.11 -9.82 -0.14
N GLN A 438 21.41 -9.65 -0.43
CA GLN A 438 22.07 -8.34 -0.45
C GLN A 438 21.66 -7.49 -1.66
N VAL A 439 21.46 -8.09 -2.84
CA VAL A 439 20.89 -7.38 -4.02
C VAL A 439 19.44 -6.94 -3.74
N HIS A 440 18.71 -7.65 -2.87
CA HIS A 440 17.41 -7.22 -2.37
C HIS A 440 17.43 -6.16 -1.25
N ALA A 441 18.59 -5.86 -0.68
CA ALA A 441 18.71 -4.96 0.47
C ALA A 441 18.84 -3.48 0.07
N GLU A 442 19.40 -3.19 -1.10
CA GLU A 442 19.67 -1.84 -1.60
C GLU A 442 19.37 -1.74 -3.10
N SER A 443 19.30 -0.52 -3.66
CA SER A 443 18.96 -0.31 -5.07
C SER A 443 20.01 0.53 -5.78
N TYR A 444 20.31 0.18 -7.03
CA TYR A 444 21.41 0.74 -7.80
C TYR A 444 21.00 1.04 -9.25
N LEU A 445 21.53 2.12 -9.80
CA LEU A 445 21.56 2.40 -11.24
C LEU A 445 22.94 2.02 -11.80
N GLU A 446 22.98 1.12 -12.76
CA GLU A 446 24.21 0.70 -13.46
C GLU A 446 24.28 1.34 -14.86
N ASP A 447 25.49 1.46 -15.41
CA ASP A 447 25.64 1.81 -16.82
C ASP A 447 25.00 0.73 -17.70
N LEU A 448 24.71 1.04 -18.97
CA LEU A 448 23.99 0.10 -19.85
C LEU A 448 24.72 -1.24 -20.04
N ASP A 449 26.05 -1.25 -19.88
CA ASP A 449 26.92 -2.43 -19.91
C ASP A 449 27.06 -3.15 -18.55
N GLY A 450 26.23 -2.79 -17.56
CA GLY A 450 26.26 -3.34 -16.18
C GLY A 450 27.30 -2.73 -15.24
N GLY A 451 28.02 -1.70 -15.69
CA GLY A 451 29.14 -1.07 -14.97
C GLY A 451 28.76 -0.06 -13.88
N SER A 452 29.77 0.32 -13.08
CA SER A 452 29.82 1.49 -12.17
C SER A 452 28.54 1.77 -11.35
N PRO A 453 28.07 0.87 -10.47
CA PRO A 453 26.76 0.99 -9.81
C PRO A 453 26.64 2.23 -8.90
N LEU A 454 25.68 3.11 -9.21
CA LEU A 454 25.31 4.27 -8.38
C LEU A 454 24.16 3.93 -7.44
N LYS A 455 24.38 4.11 -6.13
CA LYS A 455 23.36 3.86 -5.10
C LYS A 455 22.19 4.84 -5.19
N ILE A 456 20.98 4.31 -5.28
CA ILE A 456 19.72 5.07 -5.19
C ILE A 456 19.49 5.44 -3.72
N LEU A 457 19.22 6.72 -3.49
CA LEU A 457 18.94 7.29 -2.17
C LEU A 457 17.44 7.48 -1.92
N ALA A 458 16.67 7.79 -2.96
CA ALA A 458 15.22 7.95 -2.89
C ALA A 458 14.54 7.63 -4.22
N VAL A 459 13.28 7.19 -4.13
CA VAL A 459 12.33 7.12 -5.23
C VAL A 459 11.32 8.24 -5.06
N ALA A 460 11.17 9.10 -6.06
CA ALA A 460 10.25 10.23 -6.05
C ALA A 460 9.29 10.15 -7.25
N PHE A 461 8.18 10.88 -7.16
CA PHE A 461 7.06 10.80 -8.10
C PHE A 461 6.64 12.19 -8.59
N ASP A 462 5.93 12.24 -9.72
CA ASP A 462 5.13 13.39 -10.08
C ASP A 462 3.93 13.48 -9.13
N VAL A 463 4.05 14.36 -8.15
CA VAL A 463 3.05 14.52 -7.08
C VAL A 463 1.78 15.20 -7.60
N GLN A 464 1.88 15.99 -8.67
CA GLN A 464 0.72 16.67 -9.24
C GLN A 464 -0.16 15.66 -9.99
N GLU A 465 0.44 14.84 -10.85
CA GLU A 465 -0.23 13.72 -11.51
C GLU A 465 -0.82 12.74 -10.47
N ALA A 466 0.00 12.30 -9.50
CA ALA A 466 -0.42 11.35 -8.49
C ALA A 466 -1.58 11.88 -7.61
N LEU A 467 -1.54 13.15 -7.23
CA LEU A 467 -2.57 13.76 -6.39
C LEU A 467 -3.85 14.01 -7.20
N GLN A 468 -3.74 14.41 -8.47
CA GLN A 468 -4.91 14.55 -9.35
C GLN A 468 -5.61 13.20 -9.55
N LEU A 469 -4.84 12.15 -9.87
CA LEU A 469 -5.37 10.78 -9.97
C LEU A 469 -6.03 10.32 -8.66
N ALA A 470 -5.47 10.69 -7.50
CA ALA A 470 -6.05 10.38 -6.20
C ALA A 470 -7.31 11.22 -5.87
N ILE A 471 -7.45 12.42 -6.43
CA ILE A 471 -8.68 13.25 -6.36
C ILE A 471 -9.74 12.62 -7.25
N ASP A 472 -9.43 12.29 -8.50
CA ASP A 472 -10.38 11.73 -9.47
C ASP A 472 -10.96 10.39 -8.98
N GLN A 473 -10.14 9.56 -8.34
CA GLN A 473 -10.59 8.31 -7.69
C GLN A 473 -11.43 8.53 -6.42
N ALA A 474 -11.26 9.65 -5.72
CA ALA A 474 -11.90 9.92 -4.45
C ALA A 474 -13.10 10.90 -4.54
N ALA A 475 -13.32 11.55 -5.70
CA ALA A 475 -14.38 12.51 -5.91
C ALA A 475 -15.78 11.88 -5.75
N VAL A 476 -16.68 12.58 -5.07
CA VAL A 476 -18.09 12.17 -5.00
C VAL A 476 -18.79 12.49 -6.32
N ALA A 477 -19.21 11.45 -7.05
CA ALA A 477 -20.00 11.61 -8.27
C ALA A 477 -21.30 12.39 -8.00
N GLY A 478 -21.62 13.36 -8.86
CA GLY A 478 -22.85 14.15 -8.76
C GLY A 478 -22.87 15.24 -7.69
N ALA A 479 -21.71 15.71 -7.21
CA ALA A 479 -21.64 16.86 -6.32
C ALA A 479 -22.23 18.13 -7.00
N THR A 480 -23.21 18.78 -6.37
CA THR A 480 -23.87 19.98 -6.91
C THR A 480 -23.01 21.23 -6.73
N VAL A 481 -23.18 22.22 -7.62
CA VAL A 481 -22.48 23.52 -7.53
C VAL A 481 -22.69 24.21 -6.17
N SER A 482 -23.92 24.14 -5.64
CA SER A 482 -24.25 24.64 -4.29
C SER A 482 -23.45 23.93 -3.19
N ARG A 483 -23.29 22.61 -3.26
CA ARG A 483 -22.48 21.84 -2.30
C ARG A 483 -20.98 22.15 -2.41
N ILE A 484 -20.49 22.49 -3.60
CA ILE A 484 -19.10 22.92 -3.80
C ILE A 484 -18.89 24.32 -3.21
N ALA A 485 -19.81 25.26 -3.46
CA ALA A 485 -19.72 26.64 -2.95
C ALA A 485 -19.85 26.76 -1.43
N THR A 486 -20.55 25.82 -0.78
CA THR A 486 -20.77 25.78 0.68
C THR A 486 -19.82 24.84 1.43
N ALA A 487 -18.92 24.14 0.73
CA ALA A 487 -17.97 23.22 1.35
C ALA A 487 -16.92 23.94 2.21
N SER A 488 -16.51 23.30 3.30
CA SER A 488 -15.30 23.71 4.03
C SER A 488 -14.07 23.71 3.11
N PRO A 489 -13.14 24.68 3.24
CA PRO A 489 -11.91 24.73 2.46
C PRO A 489 -11.13 23.40 2.54
N ALA A 490 -10.58 22.97 1.40
CA ALA A 490 -9.75 21.78 1.35
C ALA A 490 -8.41 22.03 2.06
N VAL A 491 -7.94 21.06 2.85
CA VAL A 491 -6.67 21.12 3.58
C VAL A 491 -5.70 20.12 2.97
N LEU A 492 -4.59 20.63 2.42
CA LEU A 492 -3.46 19.80 2.00
C LEU A 492 -2.57 19.53 3.22
N THR A 493 -2.37 18.25 3.56
CA THR A 493 -1.46 17.85 4.64
C THR A 493 -0.24 17.14 4.07
N PHE A 494 0.94 17.67 4.35
CA PHE A 494 2.21 16.95 4.19
C PHE A 494 2.50 16.11 5.44
N ALA A 495 2.85 14.85 5.25
CA ALA A 495 3.16 13.94 6.34
C ALA A 495 4.42 13.11 6.03
N ALA A 496 5.35 13.11 6.98
CA ALA A 496 6.62 12.40 6.92
C ALA A 496 6.76 11.48 8.14
N ASP A 497 7.17 10.23 7.92
CA ASP A 497 7.41 9.27 9.01
C ASP A 497 8.45 8.22 8.60
N GLY A 498 9.22 7.73 9.58
CA GLY A 498 10.33 6.80 9.42
C GLY A 498 10.00 5.42 9.99
N GLY A 499 10.20 4.36 9.19
CA GLY A 499 9.89 3.00 9.58
C GLY A 499 10.95 1.99 9.14
N THR A 500 11.06 0.89 9.89
CA THR A 500 11.94 -0.23 9.50
C THR A 500 11.16 -1.23 8.64
N ILE A 501 11.53 -1.36 7.38
CA ILE A 501 10.99 -2.35 6.44
C ILE A 501 12.11 -3.31 6.01
N LYS A 502 11.88 -4.62 6.09
CA LYS A 502 12.91 -5.65 5.83
C LYS A 502 14.25 -5.39 6.56
N ARG A 503 14.18 -4.96 7.83
CA ARG A 503 15.36 -4.57 8.66
C ARG A 503 16.15 -3.37 8.13
N ARG A 504 15.65 -2.61 7.14
CA ARG A 504 16.24 -1.37 6.60
C ARG A 504 15.35 -0.17 6.94
N GLN A 505 15.97 1.00 7.07
CA GLN A 505 15.22 2.25 7.33
C GLN A 505 14.64 2.80 6.04
N LEU A 506 13.36 3.15 6.07
CA LEU A 506 12.64 3.87 5.01
C LEU A 506 11.97 5.10 5.62
N THR A 507 12.06 6.25 4.97
CA THR A 507 11.26 7.42 5.30
C THR A 507 10.24 7.65 4.19
N ALA A 508 8.95 7.61 4.53
CA ALA A 508 7.87 7.92 3.62
C ALA A 508 7.52 9.40 3.74
N LEU A 509 7.65 10.16 2.64
CA LEU A 509 7.26 11.55 2.52
C LEU A 509 6.02 11.60 1.63
N THR A 510 4.90 12.07 2.16
CA THR A 510 3.57 11.92 1.53
C THR A 510 2.74 13.21 1.63
N VAL A 511 1.76 13.34 0.75
CA VAL A 511 0.71 14.38 0.81
C VAL A 511 -0.68 13.75 0.75
N SER A 512 -1.68 14.43 1.32
CA SER A 512 -3.09 14.08 1.21
C SER A 512 -3.93 15.35 1.21
N LEU A 513 -4.95 15.40 0.36
CA LEU A 513 -5.91 16.50 0.30
C LEU A 513 -7.19 16.09 1.03
N SER A 514 -7.58 16.85 2.05
CA SER A 514 -8.77 16.60 2.86
C SER A 514 -9.89 17.56 2.49
N SER A 515 -11.08 17.05 2.15
CA SER A 515 -12.23 17.83 1.68
C SER A 515 -13.56 17.06 1.86
N PRO A 516 -14.67 17.72 2.22
CA PRO A 516 -16.00 17.08 2.33
C PRO A 516 -16.64 16.73 0.98
N LEU A 517 -15.97 17.06 -0.13
CA LEU A 517 -16.33 16.70 -1.50
C LEU A 517 -15.75 15.34 -1.94
N LEU A 518 -14.94 14.70 -1.08
CA LEU A 518 -14.31 13.40 -1.33
C LEU A 518 -15.03 12.29 -0.56
N ALA A 519 -15.19 11.11 -1.15
CA ALA A 519 -15.99 10.00 -0.65
C ALA A 519 -15.53 9.43 0.71
N HIS A 520 -14.29 9.72 1.11
CA HIS A 520 -13.71 9.36 2.41
C HIS A 520 -13.28 10.60 3.23
N GLY A 521 -13.75 11.80 2.86
CA GLY A 521 -13.36 13.08 3.48
C GLY A 521 -11.93 13.54 3.16
N ARG A 522 -11.16 12.72 2.42
CA ARG A 522 -9.80 12.99 1.93
C ARG A 522 -9.37 12.03 0.83
N THR A 523 -8.33 12.39 0.10
CA THR A 523 -7.54 11.46 -0.74
C THR A 523 -6.70 10.53 0.14
N ASN A 524 -6.09 9.52 -0.47
CA ASN A 524 -5.13 8.67 0.22
C ASN A 524 -3.75 9.36 0.31
N LEU A 525 -2.88 8.81 1.17
CA LEU A 525 -1.50 9.28 1.32
C LEU A 525 -0.71 9.00 0.04
N THR A 526 -0.54 10.05 -0.75
CA THR A 526 0.10 10.07 -2.06
C THR A 526 1.60 10.30 -1.86
N PRO A 527 2.48 9.45 -2.40
CA PRO A 527 3.92 9.56 -2.14
C PRO A 527 4.53 10.75 -2.89
N VAL A 528 5.23 11.62 -2.15
CA VAL A 528 6.18 12.59 -2.71
C VAL A 528 7.50 11.89 -3.01
N ALA A 529 8.02 11.20 -1.99
CA ALA A 529 9.19 10.36 -2.11
C ALA A 529 9.25 9.28 -1.02
N TYR A 530 9.84 8.14 -1.36
CA TYR A 530 10.32 7.15 -0.42
C TYR A 530 11.84 7.23 -0.36
N VAL A 531 12.37 7.70 0.77
CA VAL A 531 13.81 7.82 1.00
C VAL A 531 14.33 6.53 1.64
N LEU A 532 15.36 5.92 1.05
CA LEU A 532 16.00 4.67 1.51
C LEU A 532 16.96 4.91 2.70
N SER A 533 16.54 5.77 3.63
CA SER A 533 17.27 6.13 4.85
C SER A 533 16.29 6.36 6.00
N GLY A 534 16.83 6.46 7.23
CA GLY A 534 16.05 6.94 8.38
C GLY A 534 15.79 8.43 8.31
N GLU A 535 14.69 8.87 8.92
CA GLU A 535 14.16 10.24 8.87
C GLU A 535 15.22 11.31 9.23
N LYS A 536 16.00 11.03 10.28
CA LYS A 536 17.07 11.90 10.80
C LYS A 536 18.32 11.98 9.90
N VAL A 537 18.36 11.22 8.82
CA VAL A 537 19.50 11.09 7.89
C VAL A 537 19.08 11.40 6.44
N VAL A 538 17.87 11.92 6.24
CA VAL A 538 17.40 12.36 4.91
C VAL A 538 18.25 13.55 4.43
N ASP A 539 18.80 13.42 3.23
CA ASP A 539 19.69 14.40 2.63
C ASP A 539 19.02 15.78 2.45
N ARG A 540 19.76 16.87 2.72
CA ARG A 540 19.24 18.23 2.63
C ARG A 540 18.74 18.61 1.23
N GLY A 541 19.32 18.02 0.18
CA GLY A 541 18.84 18.21 -1.19
C GLY A 541 17.45 17.58 -1.43
N LEU A 542 17.12 16.47 -0.75
CA LEU A 542 15.80 15.84 -0.84
C LEU A 542 14.75 16.72 -0.15
N TRP A 543 15.09 17.31 1.00
CA TRP A 543 14.22 18.30 1.65
C TRP A 543 14.02 19.56 0.82
N ALA A 544 15.03 20.02 0.08
CA ALA A 544 14.88 21.12 -0.87
C ALA A 544 13.90 20.78 -2.00
N PHE A 545 14.03 19.60 -2.62
CA PHE A 545 13.08 19.09 -3.61
C PHE A 545 11.65 19.02 -3.06
N VAL A 546 11.46 18.44 -1.86
CA VAL A 546 10.13 18.33 -1.21
C VAL A 546 9.54 19.70 -0.92
N ARG A 547 10.33 20.64 -0.39
CA ARG A 547 9.90 22.03 -0.13
C ARG A 547 9.43 22.70 -1.40
N ASP A 548 10.17 22.57 -2.50
CA ASP A 548 9.82 23.28 -3.74
C ASP A 548 8.62 22.62 -4.44
N THR A 549 8.50 21.28 -4.37
CA THR A 549 7.27 20.56 -4.76
C THR A 549 6.04 21.04 -3.97
N LEU A 550 6.17 21.20 -2.65
CA LEU A 550 5.08 21.72 -1.80
C LEU A 550 4.71 23.17 -2.14
N LYS A 551 5.68 24.03 -2.50
CA LYS A 551 5.38 25.39 -2.96
C LYS A 551 4.54 25.36 -4.24
N THR A 552 4.90 24.54 -5.23
CA THR A 552 4.13 24.38 -6.47
C THR A 552 2.70 23.95 -6.18
N LEU A 553 2.50 22.94 -5.31
CA LEU A 553 1.17 22.46 -4.93
C LEU A 553 0.32 23.54 -4.21
N VAL A 554 0.93 24.36 -3.35
CA VAL A 554 0.21 25.41 -2.60
C VAL A 554 -0.03 26.67 -3.44
N GLN A 555 0.82 26.99 -4.41
CA GLN A 555 0.60 28.11 -5.35
C GLN A 555 -0.69 27.97 -6.17
N HIS A 556 -1.19 26.74 -6.34
CA HIS A 556 -2.47 26.45 -6.99
C HIS A 556 -3.68 26.51 -6.02
N THR A 557 -3.47 26.62 -4.71
CA THR A 557 -4.52 26.64 -3.68
C THR A 557 -4.45 27.91 -2.83
N ARG A 558 -5.00 29.01 -3.37
CA ARG A 558 -5.13 30.31 -2.67
C ARG A 558 -6.17 30.21 -1.54
N ASN A 559 -5.76 29.77 -0.36
CA ASN A 559 -6.35 30.14 0.95
C ASN A 559 -5.53 29.51 2.09
N VAL A 560 -4.59 30.26 2.67
CA VAL A 560 -3.94 29.90 3.94
C VAL A 560 -4.73 30.56 5.06
N SER A 561 -5.35 29.78 5.95
CA SER A 561 -6.06 30.33 7.11
C SER A 561 -5.06 30.86 8.15
N SER A 562 -5.33 32.07 8.65
CA SER A 562 -4.42 32.86 9.49
C SER A 562 -4.22 32.35 10.92
N ASN A 563 -5.07 31.44 11.40
CA ASN A 563 -5.26 31.20 12.84
C ASN A 563 -4.56 29.93 13.36
N GLN A 564 -3.31 29.68 12.95
CA GLN A 564 -2.44 28.64 13.55
C GLN A 564 -1.01 29.16 13.74
N ASP A 565 -0.73 29.69 14.94
CA ASP A 565 0.43 30.52 15.30
C ASP A 565 1.83 29.86 15.21
N ARG A 566 1.94 28.65 14.64
CA ARG A 566 3.21 27.92 14.50
C ARG A 566 3.50 27.53 13.06
N THR A 567 3.71 28.53 12.21
CA THR A 567 4.24 28.33 10.86
C THR A 567 5.70 27.89 10.89
N VAL A 568 6.18 27.32 9.79
CA VAL A 568 7.61 27.01 9.60
C VAL A 568 8.48 28.28 9.64
N ALA A 569 7.94 29.46 9.32
CA ALA A 569 8.64 30.73 9.48
C ALA A 569 8.89 31.09 10.95
N VAL A 570 7.88 30.91 11.83
CA VAL A 570 8.03 31.11 13.28
C VAL A 570 9.10 30.19 13.87
N VAL A 571 9.15 28.91 13.45
CA VAL A 571 10.20 27.98 13.88
C VAL A 571 11.59 28.38 13.35
N GLY A 572 11.66 28.96 12.14
CA GLY A 572 12.88 29.57 11.62
C GLY A 572 13.35 30.76 12.46
N GLY A 573 12.44 31.65 12.87
CA GLY A 573 12.72 32.78 13.76
C GLY A 573 13.14 32.33 15.16
N GLN A 574 12.53 31.29 15.70
CA GLN A 574 12.93 30.65 16.96
C GLN A 574 14.36 30.10 16.92
N TRP A 575 14.76 29.43 15.82
CA TRP A 575 16.15 29.01 15.61
C TRP A 575 17.11 30.20 15.53
N GLU A 576 16.75 31.22 14.75
CA GLU A 576 17.54 32.44 14.59
C GLU A 576 17.71 33.20 15.90
N LEU A 577 16.67 33.27 16.75
CA LEU A 577 16.74 33.88 18.08
C LEU A 577 17.72 33.13 19.00
N ALA A 578 17.72 31.79 18.97
CA ALA A 578 18.69 30.99 19.72
C ALA A 578 20.14 31.24 19.25
N VAL A 579 20.35 31.39 17.93
CA VAL A 579 21.66 31.71 17.35
C VAL A 579 22.07 33.16 17.62
N TRP A 580 21.14 34.10 17.62
CA TRP A 580 21.37 35.50 17.99
C TRP A 580 21.79 35.65 19.46
N ALA A 581 21.13 34.92 20.37
CA ALA A 581 21.51 34.86 21.78
C ALA A 581 22.89 34.20 21.96
N LEU A 582 23.18 33.13 21.21
CA LEU A 582 24.53 32.52 21.19
C LEU A 582 25.59 33.49 20.68
N ALA A 583 25.30 34.27 19.63
CA ALA A 583 26.21 35.28 19.10
C ALA A 583 26.52 36.37 20.15
N ASN A 584 25.48 36.95 20.76
CA ASN A 584 25.61 37.94 21.84
C ASN A 584 26.42 37.39 23.01
N PHE A 585 26.10 36.18 23.48
CA PHE A 585 26.88 35.49 24.53
C PHE A 585 28.35 35.32 24.13
N SER A 586 28.62 34.74 22.95
CA SER A 586 29.99 34.42 22.54
C SER A 586 30.90 35.64 22.39
N VAL A 587 30.32 36.80 22.04
CA VAL A 587 31.05 38.07 21.95
C VAL A 587 31.26 38.68 23.32
N ARG A 588 30.24 38.68 24.19
CA ARG A 588 30.27 39.32 25.52
C ARG A 588 30.84 38.43 26.64
N TYR A 589 31.18 37.17 26.36
CA TYR A 589 31.68 36.20 27.35
C TYR A 589 33.05 36.58 27.95
N HIS A 590 33.87 37.36 27.23
CA HIS A 590 35.16 37.86 27.73
C HIS A 590 35.09 39.39 27.91
N ALA A 591 35.53 39.87 29.08
CA ALA A 591 35.55 41.29 29.42
C ALA A 591 36.51 42.14 28.55
N ASP A 592 37.40 41.51 27.77
CA ASP A 592 38.35 42.19 26.90
C ASP A 592 37.70 42.89 25.70
N VAL A 593 36.45 42.53 25.36
CA VAL A 593 35.69 43.09 24.24
C VAL A 593 34.65 44.07 24.76
N THR A 594 34.82 45.35 24.42
CA THR A 594 33.83 46.40 24.68
C THR A 594 33.11 46.78 23.39
N ILE A 595 31.85 47.21 23.53
CA ILE A 595 31.00 47.64 22.42
C ILE A 595 30.57 49.07 22.70
N PHE A 596 30.86 49.98 21.78
CA PHE A 596 30.50 51.39 21.90
C PHE A 596 30.25 51.98 20.51
N GLY A 597 29.21 52.82 20.37
CA GLY A 597 28.91 53.51 19.11
C GLY A 597 28.67 52.62 17.90
N GLY A 598 28.30 51.34 18.09
CA GLY A 598 28.20 50.37 16.99
C GLY A 598 29.50 49.66 16.61
N GLU A 599 30.60 49.92 17.31
CA GLU A 599 31.93 49.40 17.00
C GLU A 599 32.46 48.39 18.04
N LEU A 600 33.09 47.33 17.52
CA LEU A 600 33.98 46.40 18.22
C LEU A 600 35.21 47.08 18.83
N TYR A 601 35.49 47.00 20.13
CA TYR A 601 36.81 47.34 20.68
C TYR A 601 37.41 46.17 21.44
N THR A 602 38.73 45.99 21.33
CA THR A 602 39.50 45.08 22.20
C THR A 602 40.54 45.86 23.00
N THR A 603 40.78 45.44 24.24
CA THR A 603 41.77 46.10 25.12
C THR A 603 43.17 45.55 24.86
N CYS A 604 44.13 46.39 24.47
CA CYS A 604 45.52 45.98 24.34
C CYS A 604 46.07 45.49 25.70
N THR A 605 46.64 44.28 25.72
CA THR A 605 47.16 43.66 26.95
C THR A 605 48.28 44.48 27.61
N MET A 606 49.13 45.14 26.81
CA MET A 606 50.26 45.94 27.28
C MET A 606 49.85 47.37 27.67
N CYS A 607 49.40 48.19 26.71
CA CYS A 607 49.15 49.62 26.96
C CYS A 607 47.71 49.97 27.39
N LYS A 608 46.84 48.97 27.56
CA LYS A 608 45.41 49.10 27.94
C LYS A 608 44.54 49.98 27.03
N ARG A 609 45.07 50.46 25.91
CA ARG A 609 44.32 51.23 24.91
C ARG A 609 43.29 50.34 24.20
N LEU A 610 42.10 50.89 23.97
CA LEU A 610 41.07 50.29 23.13
C LEU A 610 41.51 50.33 21.67
N VAL A 611 41.47 49.17 20.99
CA VAL A 611 41.79 49.00 19.58
C VAL A 611 40.51 48.63 18.84
N PRO A 612 40.05 49.43 17.84
CA PRO A 612 38.81 49.16 17.13
C PRO A 612 38.93 47.97 16.19
N TYR A 613 37.88 47.16 16.10
CA TYR A 613 37.76 46.03 15.18
C TYR A 613 37.82 46.49 13.71
N SER A 614 37.38 47.71 13.39
CA SER A 614 37.53 48.29 12.05
C SER A 614 38.98 48.48 11.59
N SER A 615 39.95 48.44 12.51
CA SER A 615 41.39 48.50 12.18
C SER A 615 42.00 47.16 11.73
N GLU A 616 41.16 46.14 11.49
CA GLU A 616 41.56 44.88 10.84
C GLU A 616 42.39 45.15 9.56
N PRO A 617 43.59 44.57 9.41
CA PRO A 617 44.36 44.65 8.16
C PRO A 617 43.77 43.75 7.06
N VAL A 618 43.02 42.70 7.44
CA VAL A 618 42.31 41.80 6.54
C VAL A 618 40.91 41.58 7.09
N GLN A 619 39.88 41.83 6.29
CA GLN A 619 38.48 41.69 6.71
C GLN A 619 38.13 40.25 7.10
N ASP A 620 37.43 40.06 8.22
CA ASP A 620 37.05 38.77 8.81
C ASP A 620 38.24 37.88 9.26
N SER A 621 39.38 38.46 9.62
CA SER A 621 40.54 37.79 10.25
C SER A 621 40.43 37.65 11.77
N GLY A 622 39.75 38.59 12.43
CA GLY A 622 39.65 38.78 13.89
C GLY A 622 40.94 39.17 14.59
N ILE A 623 41.94 39.65 13.84
CA ILE A 623 43.22 40.09 14.35
C ILE A 623 43.33 41.60 14.16
N VAL A 624 43.57 42.33 15.24
CA VAL A 624 43.91 43.76 15.20
C VAL A 624 45.27 43.99 15.85
N TYR A 625 45.90 45.11 15.50
CA TYR A 625 47.25 45.46 15.96
C TYR A 625 47.22 46.80 16.69
N CYS A 626 47.93 46.89 17.82
CA CYS A 626 47.89 48.08 18.65
C CYS A 626 48.78 49.20 18.08
N ARG A 627 48.22 50.07 17.24
CA ARG A 627 48.91 51.25 16.68
C ARG A 627 49.15 52.39 17.68
N GLY A 628 49.34 52.07 18.96
CA GLY A 628 49.72 53.04 19.98
C GLY A 628 51.18 53.44 19.84
N ALA A 629 51.47 54.74 19.78
CA ALA A 629 52.84 55.23 19.86
C ALA A 629 53.53 54.66 21.12
N HIS A 630 54.71 54.07 20.94
CA HIS A 630 55.50 53.40 21.98
C HIS A 630 54.85 52.15 22.63
N CYS A 631 53.84 51.53 22.00
CA CYS A 631 53.30 50.26 22.47
C CYS A 631 54.25 49.09 22.16
N LEU A 632 54.75 48.39 23.19
CA LEU A 632 55.59 47.18 23.05
C LEU A 632 54.86 45.98 22.39
N ALA A 633 53.55 46.10 22.13
CA ALA A 633 52.73 45.11 21.44
C ALA A 633 52.20 45.62 20.08
N ALA A 634 52.91 46.55 19.42
CA ALA A 634 52.52 47.08 18.11
C ALA A 634 52.37 45.97 17.05
N ASP A 635 53.34 45.06 16.96
CA ASP A 635 53.35 43.94 16.01
C ASP A 635 52.76 42.64 16.57
N VAL A 636 52.24 42.66 17.80
CA VAL A 636 51.64 41.48 18.44
C VAL A 636 50.16 41.38 18.06
N PRO A 637 49.71 40.28 17.43
CA PRO A 637 48.32 40.12 17.02
C PRO A 637 47.38 40.05 18.24
N LEU A 638 46.43 40.98 18.33
CA LEU A 638 45.36 40.95 19.32
C LEU A 638 44.14 40.23 18.71
N HIS A 639 43.85 39.04 19.23
CA HIS A 639 42.65 38.28 18.84
C HIS A 639 41.41 38.85 19.53
N VAL A 640 40.47 39.40 18.75
CA VAL A 640 39.23 40.02 19.27
C VAL A 640 38.20 38.97 19.76
N GLY A 641 38.51 37.68 19.59
CA GLY A 641 37.73 36.59 20.16
C GLY A 641 38.62 35.49 20.74
N ARG A 642 38.64 35.38 22.08
CA ARG A 642 39.19 34.19 22.75
C ARG A 642 38.25 32.98 22.60
N SER A 643 38.85 31.80 22.80
CA SER A 643 38.20 30.49 22.74
C SER A 643 37.33 30.24 23.98
N ILE A 644 36.17 29.59 23.78
CA ILE A 644 35.19 29.29 24.84
C ILE A 644 35.15 27.77 25.03
N ALA A 645 35.17 27.31 26.28
CA ALA A 645 35.13 25.88 26.59
C ALA A 645 33.88 25.21 26.00
N MET A 646 34.09 24.01 25.42
CA MET A 646 33.07 23.24 24.70
C MET A 646 31.86 22.88 25.58
N THR A 647 32.10 22.66 26.87
CA THR A 647 31.08 22.45 27.91
C THR A 647 30.21 23.69 28.10
N THR A 648 30.83 24.84 28.36
CA THR A 648 30.16 26.14 28.55
C THR A 648 29.33 26.54 27.32
N MET A 649 29.89 26.42 26.11
CA MET A 649 29.14 26.65 24.86
C MET A 649 27.90 25.76 24.75
N THR A 650 28.03 24.48 25.14
CA THR A 650 26.92 23.52 25.12
C THR A 650 25.84 23.85 26.15
N GLU A 651 26.22 24.20 27.37
CA GLU A 651 25.29 24.54 28.45
C GLU A 651 24.49 25.81 28.16
N CYS A 652 25.20 26.90 27.79
CA CYS A 652 24.60 28.18 27.45
C CYS A 652 23.71 28.07 26.20
N PHE A 653 24.17 27.41 25.12
CA PHE A 653 23.34 27.24 23.93
C PHE A 653 22.10 26.39 24.18
N ASN A 654 22.22 25.32 24.99
CA ASN A 654 21.04 24.55 25.42
C ASN A 654 20.09 25.39 26.29
N GLY A 655 20.59 26.38 27.04
CA GLY A 655 19.79 27.40 27.73
C GLY A 655 19.01 28.29 26.77
N PHE A 656 19.70 28.99 25.87
CA PHE A 656 19.09 29.88 24.88
C PHE A 656 18.09 29.15 23.98
N ARG A 657 18.43 27.94 23.52
CA ARG A 657 17.51 27.10 22.75
C ARG A 657 16.24 26.79 23.51
N ARG A 658 16.29 26.47 24.82
CA ARG A 658 15.07 26.22 25.61
C ARG A 658 14.16 27.46 25.70
N LEU A 659 14.75 28.64 25.89
CA LEU A 659 14.00 29.91 25.93
C LEU A 659 13.38 30.23 24.57
N ALA A 660 14.12 30.02 23.47
CA ALA A 660 13.67 30.26 22.11
C ALA A 660 12.80 29.11 21.52
N GLY A 661 12.18 28.25 22.34
CA GLY A 661 11.21 27.23 21.86
C GLY A 661 11.78 25.86 21.46
N GLY A 662 13.07 25.60 21.72
CA GLY A 662 13.69 24.26 21.74
C GLY A 662 14.37 23.79 20.44
N VAL A 663 14.38 24.61 19.39
CA VAL A 663 14.75 24.21 18.02
C VAL A 663 16.22 23.74 17.90
N CYS A 664 16.50 22.82 16.97
CA CYS A 664 17.82 22.16 16.79
C CYS A 664 18.55 22.52 15.48
N GLY A 665 18.00 23.43 14.68
CA GLY A 665 18.46 23.72 13.31
C GLY A 665 17.37 24.48 12.55
N TYR A 666 17.60 24.78 11.28
CA TYR A 666 16.51 25.30 10.46
C TYR A 666 15.48 24.19 10.16
N PRO A 667 14.17 24.49 10.14
CA PRO A 667 13.18 23.51 9.72
C PRO A 667 13.40 23.13 8.25
N PRO A 668 13.36 21.84 7.86
CA PRO A 668 13.72 21.40 6.51
C PRO A 668 12.90 22.06 5.38
N LEU A 669 11.66 22.45 5.68
CA LEU A 669 10.75 23.11 4.75
C LEU A 669 10.80 24.66 4.81
N ARG A 670 11.89 25.25 5.33
CA ARG A 670 12.04 26.72 5.50
C ARG A 670 11.59 27.50 4.26
N GLY A 671 10.66 28.44 4.47
CA GLY A 671 10.11 29.28 3.39
C GLY A 671 9.02 28.61 2.53
N ALA A 672 8.51 27.44 2.91
CA ALA A 672 7.23 26.95 2.43
C ALA A 672 6.08 27.55 3.28
N PRO A 673 4.93 27.90 2.66
CA PRO A 673 3.76 28.45 3.36
C PRO A 673 2.96 27.33 4.06
N VAL A 674 3.57 26.69 5.06
CA VAL A 674 2.99 25.54 5.77
C VAL A 674 2.88 25.78 7.27
N SER A 675 1.70 25.49 7.81
CA SER A 675 1.40 25.48 9.25
C SER A 675 1.75 24.11 9.84
N LEU A 676 2.38 24.10 11.02
CA LEU A 676 2.79 22.85 11.66
C LEU A 676 1.67 22.28 12.53
N GLN A 677 1.07 21.19 12.05
CA GLN A 677 0.32 20.29 12.92
C GLN A 677 1.28 19.70 13.95
N LEU A 678 0.99 19.93 15.24
CA LEU A 678 1.80 19.41 16.33
C LEU A 678 1.61 17.89 16.45
N PRO A 679 2.67 17.17 16.84
CA PRO A 679 2.68 15.72 16.86
C PRO A 679 2.03 15.21 18.16
N VAL A 680 0.77 15.61 18.42
CA VAL A 680 0.05 15.29 19.66
C VAL A 680 -0.13 13.77 19.80
N LEU A 681 -0.24 13.02 18.69
CA LEU A 681 -0.18 11.55 18.73
C LEU A 681 1.21 11.04 19.14
N HIS A 682 2.28 11.49 18.50
CA HIS A 682 3.65 11.16 18.91
C HIS A 682 3.87 11.43 20.41
N CYS A 683 3.39 12.56 20.92
CA CYS A 683 3.45 12.92 22.33
C CYS A 683 2.64 11.95 23.22
N THR A 684 1.33 11.81 22.99
CA THR A 684 0.45 10.94 23.79
C THR A 684 0.84 9.46 23.71
N GLY A 685 1.27 8.98 22.55
CA GLY A 685 1.78 7.64 22.31
C GLY A 685 3.14 7.37 22.95
N ASN A 686 4.09 8.32 22.91
CA ASN A 686 5.35 8.19 23.66
C ASN A 686 5.12 8.24 25.17
N TYR A 687 4.13 9.01 25.63
CA TYR A 687 3.73 9.01 27.04
C TYR A 687 3.16 7.64 27.44
N ALA A 688 2.27 7.06 26.64
CA ALA A 688 1.76 5.69 26.83
C ALA A 688 2.89 4.65 26.89
N LYS A 689 3.86 4.74 25.97
CA LYS A 689 5.08 3.91 25.96
C LYS A 689 5.87 4.05 27.26
N ARG A 690 6.09 5.27 27.76
CA ARG A 690 6.77 5.53 29.03
C ARG A 690 6.03 4.93 30.21
N VAL A 691 4.72 5.15 30.32
CA VAL A 691 3.90 4.63 31.42
C VAL A 691 3.95 3.10 31.47
N VAL A 692 3.78 2.42 30.32
CA VAL A 692 3.86 0.94 30.26
C VAL A 692 5.25 0.43 30.65
N LEU A 693 6.33 1.04 30.13
CA LEU A 693 7.69 0.61 30.43
C LEU A 693 8.11 0.93 31.87
N PHE A 694 7.66 2.05 32.44
CA PHE A 694 7.89 2.43 33.84
C PHE A 694 7.19 1.47 34.81
N ILE A 695 5.89 1.21 34.63
CA ILE A 695 5.15 0.26 35.47
C ILE A 695 5.80 -1.13 35.39
N LEU A 696 6.21 -1.55 34.19
CA LEU A 696 6.94 -2.81 33.97
C LEU A 696 8.30 -2.83 34.69
N ALA A 697 9.05 -1.72 34.68
CA ALA A 697 10.34 -1.59 35.34
C ALA A 697 10.24 -1.53 36.88
N CYS A 698 9.10 -1.11 37.41
CA CYS A 698 8.79 -1.13 38.84
C CYS A 698 8.27 -2.49 39.35
N GLN A 699 8.06 -3.49 38.48
CA GLN A 699 7.68 -4.84 38.94
C GLN A 699 8.91 -5.62 39.46
N PRO A 700 8.75 -6.47 40.48
CA PRO A 700 9.79 -7.45 40.87
C PRO A 700 10.19 -8.33 39.68
N ALA A 701 11.46 -8.70 39.55
CA ALA A 701 12.01 -9.37 38.35
C ALA A 701 11.17 -10.55 37.83
N GLY A 702 10.76 -11.47 38.72
CA GLY A 702 9.94 -12.63 38.34
C GLY A 702 8.50 -12.29 37.89
N LEU A 703 7.97 -11.13 38.26
CA LEU A 703 6.70 -10.59 37.75
C LEU A 703 6.92 -9.75 36.49
N GLN A 704 8.02 -9.01 36.40
CA GLN A 704 8.41 -8.24 35.22
C GLN A 704 8.46 -9.11 33.96
N ASP A 705 9.11 -10.28 34.01
CA ASP A 705 9.20 -11.17 32.85
C ASP A 705 7.88 -11.87 32.50
N LYS A 706 7.00 -12.09 33.49
CA LYS A 706 5.64 -12.59 33.26
C LYS A 706 4.79 -11.52 32.57
N ALA A 707 4.76 -10.31 33.13
CA ALA A 707 4.05 -9.16 32.56
C ALA A 707 4.55 -8.82 31.15
N ARG A 708 5.87 -8.81 30.93
CA ARG A 708 6.49 -8.62 29.59
C ARG A 708 5.96 -9.66 28.58
N ARG A 709 5.96 -10.95 28.93
CA ARG A 709 5.43 -12.01 28.06
C ARG A 709 3.93 -11.85 27.78
N VAL A 710 3.13 -11.47 28.78
CA VAL A 710 1.70 -11.20 28.60
C VAL A 710 1.45 -10.00 27.66
N LEU A 711 2.18 -8.89 27.83
CA LEU A 711 2.08 -7.72 26.95
C LEU A 711 2.48 -8.04 25.49
N LEU A 712 3.53 -8.85 25.32
CA LEU A 712 3.96 -9.34 24.00
C LEU A 712 2.93 -10.29 23.36
N ALA A 713 2.29 -11.16 24.15
CA ALA A 713 1.22 -12.02 23.68
C ALA A 713 -0.08 -11.27 23.34
N ILE A 714 -0.41 -10.19 24.07
CA ILE A 714 -1.55 -9.32 23.76
C ILE A 714 -1.33 -8.58 22.42
N SER A 715 -0.11 -8.10 22.19
CA SER A 715 0.26 -7.34 20.99
C SER A 715 0.64 -8.20 19.78
N GLY A 716 0.96 -9.48 19.96
CA GLY A 716 1.40 -10.39 18.90
C GLY A 716 2.79 -10.03 18.36
N LYS A 717 3.77 -9.77 19.24
CA LYS A 717 5.13 -9.33 18.87
C LYS A 717 6.20 -10.09 19.62
N GLY A 718 7.35 -10.31 18.98
CA GLY A 718 8.54 -10.90 19.62
C GLY A 718 9.32 -9.95 20.55
N SER A 719 9.18 -8.61 20.41
CA SER A 719 9.91 -7.67 21.29
C SER A 719 9.21 -6.33 21.51
N MET A 720 9.41 -5.75 22.70
CA MET A 720 8.85 -4.44 23.07
C MET A 720 9.39 -3.29 22.23
N GLY A 721 10.59 -3.45 21.63
CA GLY A 721 11.19 -2.47 20.71
C GLY A 721 10.52 -2.45 19.34
N SER A 722 9.84 -3.54 18.94
CA SER A 722 9.09 -3.63 17.68
C SER A 722 7.65 -3.11 17.77
N LEU A 723 7.24 -2.62 18.94
CA LEU A 723 5.92 -2.04 19.17
C LEU A 723 5.86 -0.61 18.67
N TYR A 724 4.81 -0.32 17.90
CA TYR A 724 4.49 1.04 17.49
C TYR A 724 3.76 1.82 18.59
N LEU A 725 3.73 3.15 18.49
CA LEU A 725 3.07 4.01 19.48
C LEU A 725 1.58 3.70 19.64
N ARG A 726 0.86 3.32 18.56
CA ARG A 726 -0.54 2.88 18.68
C ARG A 726 -0.68 1.60 19.50
N GLU A 727 0.25 0.65 19.36
CA GLU A 727 0.20 -0.63 20.05
C GLU A 727 0.42 -0.42 21.56
N PHE A 728 1.26 0.53 21.97
CA PHE A 728 1.33 0.98 23.37
C PHE A 728 0.01 1.58 23.90
N ARG A 729 -0.75 2.33 23.08
CA ARG A 729 -2.09 2.85 23.46
C ARG A 729 -3.10 1.71 23.64
N GLU A 730 -3.04 0.68 22.79
CA GLU A 730 -3.85 -0.55 22.95
C GLU A 730 -3.47 -1.32 24.23
N LEU A 731 -2.19 -1.41 24.58
CA LEU A 731 -1.72 -2.03 25.83
C LEU A 731 -2.15 -1.25 27.08
N VAL A 732 -2.12 0.10 27.06
CA VAL A 732 -2.66 0.92 28.16
C VAL A 732 -4.15 0.63 28.38
N ALA A 733 -4.95 0.60 27.31
CA ALA A 733 -6.37 0.26 27.40
C ALA A 733 -6.60 -1.15 27.96
N ALA A 734 -5.79 -2.13 27.54
CA ALA A 734 -5.87 -3.50 28.06
C ALA A 734 -5.52 -3.56 29.56
N ALA A 735 -4.52 -2.82 30.01
CA ALA A 735 -4.11 -2.76 31.42
C ALA A 735 -5.13 -2.02 32.31
N VAL A 736 -5.87 -1.03 31.79
CA VAL A 736 -7.01 -0.43 32.50
C VAL A 736 -8.12 -1.46 32.77
N VAL A 737 -8.39 -2.34 31.81
CA VAL A 737 -9.43 -3.37 31.95
C VAL A 737 -8.96 -4.55 32.81
N HIS A 738 -7.70 -4.97 32.63
CA HIS A 738 -7.08 -6.07 33.34
C HIS A 738 -5.75 -5.63 34.00
N PRO A 739 -5.78 -4.95 35.16
CA PRO A 739 -4.57 -4.54 35.90
C PRO A 739 -3.62 -5.70 36.25
N ALA A 740 -4.19 -6.91 36.38
CA ALA A 740 -3.50 -8.18 36.57
C ALA A 740 -2.44 -8.51 35.49
N VAL A 741 -2.45 -7.83 34.33
CA VAL A 741 -1.37 -7.90 33.33
C VAL A 741 -0.01 -7.48 33.92
N PHE A 742 -0.01 -6.57 34.91
CA PHE A 742 1.18 -6.21 35.67
C PHE A 742 1.20 -6.90 37.05
N SER A 743 0.13 -6.76 37.83
CA SER A 743 -0.01 -7.38 39.16
C SER A 743 -1.48 -7.44 39.58
N ASN A 744 -1.85 -8.48 40.32
CA ASN A 744 -3.19 -8.61 40.93
C ASN A 744 -3.49 -7.50 41.95
N SER A 745 -2.45 -6.90 42.53
CA SER A 745 -2.50 -5.80 43.51
C SER A 745 -1.84 -4.53 42.98
N LEU A 746 -2.13 -4.16 41.72
CA LEU A 746 -1.56 -2.96 41.10
C LEU A 746 -1.87 -1.69 41.90
N ASP A 747 -0.83 -0.93 42.26
CA ASP A 747 -0.93 0.27 43.10
C ASP A 747 -1.91 1.32 42.51
N PRO A 748 -2.67 2.06 43.35
CA PRO A 748 -3.58 3.10 42.90
C PRO A 748 -2.95 4.16 41.99
N ALA A 749 -1.69 4.56 42.22
CA ALA A 749 -1.00 5.56 41.40
C ALA A 749 -0.75 5.04 39.98
N PHE A 750 -0.33 3.78 39.82
CA PHE A 750 -0.18 3.15 38.51
C PHE A 750 -1.52 2.97 37.79
N SER A 751 -2.58 2.64 38.54
CA SER A 751 -3.94 2.57 38.01
C SER A 751 -4.44 3.92 37.48
N ILE A 752 -4.20 5.01 38.24
CA ILE A 752 -4.56 6.38 37.84
C ILE A 752 -3.74 6.83 36.62
N LEU A 753 -2.43 6.56 36.56
CA LEU A 753 -1.60 6.83 35.37
C LEU A 753 -2.18 6.15 34.13
N LEU A 754 -2.54 4.88 34.22
CA LEU A 754 -3.14 4.14 33.10
C LEU A 754 -4.50 4.71 32.68
N GLN A 755 -5.39 5.01 33.64
CA GLN A 755 -6.71 5.58 33.36
C GLN A 755 -6.64 6.99 32.74
N LEU A 756 -5.82 7.89 33.27
CA LEU A 756 -5.65 9.23 32.71
C LEU A 756 -4.93 9.19 31.35
N THR A 757 -3.95 8.31 31.18
CA THR A 757 -3.28 8.09 29.88
C THR A 757 -4.27 7.53 28.85
N GLN A 758 -5.16 6.62 29.26
CA GLN A 758 -6.22 6.12 28.38
C GLN A 758 -7.23 7.22 28.01
N LEU A 759 -7.62 8.08 28.95
CA LEU A 759 -8.47 9.24 28.66
C LEU A 759 -7.79 10.17 27.66
N MET A 760 -6.57 10.62 27.94
CA MET A 760 -5.79 11.49 27.04
C MET A 760 -5.66 10.91 25.63
N ASN A 761 -5.33 9.62 25.50
CA ASN A 761 -5.19 8.91 24.23
C ASN A 761 -6.49 8.80 23.43
N ALA A 762 -7.62 8.57 24.11
CA ALA A 762 -8.93 8.45 23.48
C ALA A 762 -9.51 9.82 23.14
N ALA A 763 -9.36 10.79 24.04
CA ALA A 763 -9.85 12.15 23.90
C ALA A 763 -9.11 12.91 22.79
N TRP A 764 -7.78 12.79 22.68
CA TRP A 764 -7.07 13.31 21.49
C TRP A 764 -7.65 12.77 20.17
N ARG A 765 -8.00 11.47 20.12
CA ARG A 765 -8.57 10.87 18.91
C ARG A 765 -10.02 11.30 18.66
N GLY A 766 -10.80 11.50 19.73
CA GLY A 766 -12.13 12.13 19.67
C GLY A 766 -12.09 13.58 19.16
N ALA A 767 -11.04 14.34 19.52
CA ALA A 767 -10.80 15.68 18.98
C ALA A 767 -10.48 15.60 17.49
N LEU A 768 -9.61 14.65 17.09
CA LEU A 768 -9.22 14.47 15.69
C LEU A 768 -10.40 14.03 14.79
N THR A 769 -11.24 13.10 15.23
CA THR A 769 -12.25 12.43 14.38
C THR A 769 -13.70 12.62 14.86
N GLY A 770 -13.96 13.58 15.72
CA GLY A 770 -15.29 13.84 16.28
C GLY A 770 -16.28 14.37 15.21
N PRO A 771 -17.51 13.84 15.14
CA PRO A 771 -18.48 14.12 14.07
C PRO A 771 -19.12 15.51 14.11
N GLY A 772 -18.69 16.39 15.03
CA GLY A 772 -19.15 17.77 15.11
C GLY A 772 -18.31 18.59 16.09
N ALA A 773 -18.31 19.92 15.93
CA ALA A 773 -17.42 20.84 16.64
C ALA A 773 -17.45 20.69 18.17
N ALA A 774 -18.63 20.61 18.79
CA ALA A 774 -18.76 20.45 20.24
C ALA A 774 -18.16 19.14 20.78
N VAL A 775 -18.26 18.04 20.03
CA VAL A 775 -17.63 16.76 20.39
C VAL A 775 -16.12 16.84 20.23
N ARG A 776 -15.63 17.53 19.20
CA ARG A 776 -14.18 17.77 19.02
C ARG A 776 -13.62 18.62 20.16
N GLU A 777 -14.30 19.71 20.51
CA GLU A 777 -13.90 20.62 21.58
C GLU A 777 -13.92 19.94 22.96
N GLY A 778 -15.01 19.27 23.33
CA GLY A 778 -15.07 18.50 24.57
C GLY A 778 -14.04 17.38 24.65
N SER A 779 -13.66 16.80 23.51
CA SER A 779 -12.59 15.81 23.44
C SER A 779 -11.20 16.45 23.58
N ALA A 780 -10.99 17.66 23.04
CA ALA A 780 -9.76 18.41 23.25
C ALA A 780 -9.63 18.89 24.71
N ALA A 781 -10.73 19.36 25.32
CA ALA A 781 -10.82 19.70 26.74
C ALA A 781 -10.48 18.50 27.65
N ALA A 782 -11.07 17.33 27.38
CA ALA A 782 -10.78 16.11 28.12
C ALA A 782 -9.32 15.63 27.96
N ALA A 783 -8.70 15.85 26.80
CA ALA A 783 -7.29 15.54 26.58
C ALA A 783 -6.36 16.49 27.36
N GLN A 784 -6.68 17.78 27.37
CA GLN A 784 -5.98 18.82 28.12
C GLN A 784 -6.07 18.55 29.63
N LEU A 785 -7.28 18.38 30.17
CA LEU A 785 -7.53 18.05 31.58
C LEU A 785 -6.77 16.80 32.03
N ALA A 786 -6.82 15.73 31.24
CA ALA A 786 -6.09 14.50 31.55
C ALA A 786 -4.56 14.72 31.58
N ALA A 787 -4.02 15.53 30.68
CA ALA A 787 -2.60 15.83 30.63
C ALA A 787 -2.14 16.73 31.79
N SER A 788 -2.93 17.74 32.16
CA SER A 788 -2.67 18.60 33.32
C SER A 788 -2.66 17.80 34.63
N LEU A 789 -3.55 16.81 34.77
CA LEU A 789 -3.55 15.91 35.92
C LEU A 789 -2.38 14.91 35.92
N LEU A 790 -1.92 14.47 34.74
CA LEU A 790 -0.78 13.55 34.61
C LEU A 790 0.57 14.20 34.97
N GLY A 791 0.74 15.50 34.69
CA GLY A 791 2.00 16.22 34.88
C GLY A 791 2.57 16.13 36.29
N PRO A 792 1.86 16.62 37.32
CA PRO A 792 2.34 16.64 38.71
C PRO A 792 2.62 15.24 39.27
N LEU A 793 1.73 14.26 38.99
CA LEU A 793 1.97 12.87 39.42
C LEU A 793 3.22 12.29 38.75
N TRP A 794 3.43 12.57 37.46
CA TRP A 794 4.59 12.05 36.75
C TRP A 794 5.91 12.66 37.22
N GLU A 795 5.95 13.97 37.50
CA GLU A 795 7.12 14.61 38.12
C GLU A 795 7.52 13.91 39.42
N ASP A 796 6.53 13.56 40.24
CA ASP A 796 6.68 12.89 41.53
C ASP A 796 7.18 11.45 41.46
N VAL A 797 6.62 10.62 40.57
CA VAL A 797 6.93 9.17 40.52
C VAL A 797 8.08 8.82 39.59
N LYS A 798 8.42 9.66 38.62
CA LYS A 798 9.52 9.43 37.67
C LYS A 798 10.89 9.17 38.33
N PRO A 799 11.28 9.80 39.46
CA PRO A 799 12.51 9.44 40.18
C PRO A 799 12.57 8.00 40.71
N LEU A 800 11.46 7.24 40.62
CA LEU A 800 11.43 5.80 40.90
C LEU A 800 11.83 4.95 39.70
N ASP A 801 11.84 5.49 38.48
CA ASP A 801 12.16 4.75 37.24
C ASP A 801 13.62 4.27 37.25
N PRO A 802 13.90 2.96 37.32
CA PRO A 802 15.28 2.47 37.40
C PRO A 802 16.03 2.60 36.07
N VAL A 803 15.34 2.88 34.96
CA VAL A 803 15.92 2.94 33.60
C VAL A 803 15.99 4.37 33.07
N THR A 804 14.95 5.20 33.26
CA THR A 804 14.85 6.53 32.62
C THR A 804 14.62 7.72 33.55
N LYS A 805 14.83 7.57 34.88
CA LYS A 805 14.72 8.67 35.87
C LYS A 805 15.39 9.99 35.42
N ASP A 806 16.60 9.91 34.87
CA ASP A 806 17.42 11.08 34.49
C ASP A 806 17.00 11.68 33.12
N ALA A 807 16.18 10.98 32.34
CA ALA A 807 15.77 11.40 31.01
C ALA A 807 14.67 12.49 31.08
N LYS A 808 15.06 13.77 31.02
CA LYS A 808 14.17 14.96 31.10
C LYS A 808 13.02 15.05 30.06
N VAL A 809 12.92 14.10 29.13
CA VAL A 809 12.07 14.14 27.92
C VAL A 809 10.56 13.90 28.18
N SER A 810 10.13 13.54 29.38
CA SER A 810 8.72 13.20 29.66
C SER A 810 7.75 14.39 29.69
N THR A 811 8.18 15.54 30.21
CA THR A 811 7.36 16.77 30.29
C THR A 811 7.05 17.33 28.91
N LEU A 812 7.98 17.16 27.95
CA LEU A 812 7.79 17.50 26.54
C LEU A 812 6.58 16.79 25.91
N HIS A 813 6.29 15.55 26.32
CA HIS A 813 5.16 14.77 25.81
C HIS A 813 3.80 15.19 26.38
N LEU A 814 3.78 15.94 27.49
CA LEU A 814 2.54 16.49 28.06
C LEU A 814 2.29 17.94 27.62
N HIS A 815 3.34 18.70 27.27
CA HIS A 815 3.20 20.09 26.81
C HIS A 815 2.25 20.25 25.60
N ALA A 816 2.35 19.39 24.58
CA ALA A 816 1.49 19.49 23.40
C ALA A 816 -0.01 19.23 23.73
N PRO A 817 -0.37 18.16 24.47
CA PRO A 817 -1.71 18.01 25.06
C PRO A 817 -2.19 19.15 25.96
N ILE A 818 -1.33 19.74 26.80
CA ILE A 818 -1.74 20.78 27.77
C ILE A 818 -2.00 22.14 27.10
N VAL A 819 -1.13 22.56 26.18
CA VAL A 819 -1.13 23.94 25.66
C VAL A 819 -1.80 24.05 24.29
N HIS A 820 -1.70 23.03 23.43
CA HIS A 820 -1.96 23.20 21.99
C HIS A 820 -3.12 22.37 21.44
N VAL A 821 -3.62 21.37 22.19
CA VAL A 821 -4.65 20.44 21.67
C VAL A 821 -5.96 21.15 21.29
N ARG A 822 -6.31 22.25 21.97
CA ARG A 822 -7.50 23.06 21.71
C ARG A 822 -7.41 23.75 20.35
N GLY A 823 -6.42 24.62 20.17
CA GLY A 823 -6.26 25.40 18.92
C GLY A 823 -6.09 24.53 17.67
N GLN A 824 -5.53 23.31 17.80
CA GLN A 824 -5.27 22.46 16.64
C GLN A 824 -6.27 21.32 16.39
N SER A 825 -6.92 20.79 17.42
CA SER A 825 -7.84 19.63 17.30
C SER A 825 -9.25 19.89 17.82
N GLY A 826 -9.52 21.06 18.41
CA GLY A 826 -10.83 21.47 18.91
C GLY A 826 -11.77 22.02 17.82
N ALA A 827 -12.70 22.87 18.24
CA ALA A 827 -13.73 23.49 17.39
C ALA A 827 -13.14 24.44 16.33
N ALA A 828 -12.02 25.11 16.62
CA ALA A 828 -11.34 26.01 15.69
C ALA A 828 -10.74 25.32 14.44
N ARG A 829 -10.72 23.97 14.42
CA ARG A 829 -10.18 23.20 13.28
C ARG A 829 -11.22 23.07 12.16
N ALA A 830 -10.76 23.24 10.92
CA ALA A 830 -11.52 22.93 9.71
C ALA A 830 -12.15 21.51 9.76
N GLU A 831 -13.39 21.41 9.27
CA GLU A 831 -14.23 20.21 9.29
C GLU A 831 -13.88 19.24 8.14
N VAL A 832 -12.62 18.82 8.10
CA VAL A 832 -12.08 17.87 7.12
C VAL A 832 -11.34 16.72 7.81
N ALA A 833 -11.08 15.63 7.09
CA ALA A 833 -10.46 14.42 7.64
C ALA A 833 -8.93 14.54 7.77
N PHE A 834 -8.43 15.25 8.79
CA PHE A 834 -7.00 15.46 9.04
C PHE A 834 -6.17 14.16 9.02
N VAL A 835 -4.92 14.27 8.55
CA VAL A 835 -3.91 13.20 8.66
C VAL A 835 -3.38 13.16 10.10
N SER A 836 -2.96 11.97 10.54
CA SER A 836 -2.31 11.72 11.83
C SER A 836 -1.29 10.60 11.69
N ASP A 837 -0.41 10.44 12.68
CA ASP A 837 0.61 9.37 12.69
C ASP A 837 -0.05 7.97 12.61
N ASP A 838 -1.29 7.80 13.11
CA ASP A 838 -2.07 6.55 12.97
C ASP A 838 -2.32 6.21 11.48
N ASN A 839 -2.31 7.21 10.58
CA ASN A 839 -2.38 7.04 9.13
C ASN A 839 -1.01 6.77 8.50
N MET A 840 0.05 7.45 8.95
CA MET A 840 1.42 7.21 8.47
C MET A 840 1.94 5.83 8.86
N GLU A 841 1.72 5.41 10.12
CA GLU A 841 2.04 4.06 10.60
C GLU A 841 1.19 2.99 9.89
N GLY A 842 -0.03 3.35 9.46
CA GLY A 842 -0.83 2.57 8.54
C GLY A 842 -0.15 2.42 7.18
N HIS A 843 0.17 3.54 6.55
CA HIS A 843 0.82 3.62 5.24
C HIS A 843 2.16 2.83 5.21
N ILE A 844 3.10 3.11 6.12
CA ILE A 844 4.38 2.40 6.25
C ILE A 844 4.18 0.88 6.41
N ARG A 845 3.20 0.45 7.21
CA ARG A 845 2.86 -0.98 7.34
C ARG A 845 2.30 -1.56 6.04
N GLY A 846 1.52 -0.79 5.29
CA GLY A 846 1.02 -1.17 3.98
C GLY A 846 2.12 -1.31 2.94
N VAL A 847 3.05 -0.35 2.87
CA VAL A 847 4.27 -0.42 2.07
C VAL A 847 5.07 -1.66 2.47
N GLY A 848 5.27 -1.89 3.77
CA GLY A 848 5.96 -3.07 4.28
C GLY A 848 5.31 -4.39 3.89
N ARG A 849 3.97 -4.48 3.91
CA ARG A 849 3.22 -5.64 3.42
C ARG A 849 3.37 -5.81 1.90
N TYR A 850 3.23 -4.75 1.12
CA TYR A 850 3.40 -4.80 -0.33
C TYR A 850 4.81 -5.30 -0.68
N LEU A 851 5.84 -4.65 -0.13
CA LEU A 851 7.23 -5.03 -0.32
C LEU A 851 7.49 -6.48 0.11
N HIS A 852 6.92 -6.96 1.23
CA HIS A 852 7.02 -8.37 1.61
C HIS A 852 6.41 -9.29 0.53
N ASN A 853 5.13 -9.06 0.20
CA ASN A 853 4.33 -9.89 -0.71
C ASN A 853 4.85 -9.96 -2.16
N HIS A 854 5.67 -9.00 -2.58
CA HIS A 854 6.10 -8.84 -3.97
C HIS A 854 7.61 -9.03 -4.20
N SER A 855 8.40 -9.24 -3.13
CA SER A 855 9.87 -9.10 -3.17
C SER A 855 10.70 -10.25 -3.75
N ASN A 856 10.09 -11.31 -4.26
CA ASN A 856 10.83 -12.41 -4.88
C ASN A 856 11.33 -11.98 -6.28
N ASN A 857 12.56 -11.46 -6.34
CA ASN A 857 13.35 -11.11 -7.54
C ASN A 857 13.28 -9.64 -8.01
N ALA A 858 13.04 -8.66 -7.13
CA ALA A 858 13.08 -7.21 -7.45
C ALA A 858 13.83 -6.37 -6.40
N SER A 859 14.37 -5.22 -6.79
CA SER A 859 15.04 -4.29 -5.86
C SER A 859 14.03 -3.38 -5.12
N PRO A 860 14.36 -2.81 -3.94
CA PRO A 860 13.47 -1.88 -3.23
C PRO A 860 12.91 -0.74 -4.09
N ALA A 861 13.74 -0.10 -4.93
CA ALA A 861 13.31 1.00 -5.80
C ALA A 861 12.35 0.54 -6.92
N GLU A 862 12.59 -0.65 -7.47
CA GLU A 862 11.70 -1.28 -8.45
C GLU A 862 10.34 -1.60 -7.83
N LEU A 863 10.32 -2.13 -6.60
CA LEU A 863 9.09 -2.46 -5.89
C LEU A 863 8.31 -1.20 -5.45
N LEU A 864 8.99 -0.12 -5.05
CA LEU A 864 8.34 1.14 -4.69
C LEU A 864 7.75 1.86 -5.89
N SER A 865 8.40 1.81 -7.06
CA SER A 865 7.83 2.30 -8.33
C SER A 865 6.67 1.41 -8.80
N ASN A 866 6.80 0.09 -8.74
CA ASN A 866 5.69 -0.85 -9.00
C ASN A 866 4.47 -0.60 -8.10
N MET A 867 4.71 -0.31 -6.82
CA MET A 867 3.65 -0.05 -5.85
C MET A 867 2.83 1.20 -6.22
N ALA A 868 3.47 2.25 -6.76
CA ALA A 868 2.80 3.49 -7.17
C ALA A 868 1.98 3.33 -8.46
N ALA A 869 2.46 2.52 -9.42
CA ALA A 869 1.70 2.28 -10.67
C ALA A 869 0.49 1.34 -10.48
N VAL A 870 0.60 0.36 -9.59
CA VAL A 870 -0.51 -0.57 -9.28
C VAL A 870 -1.57 0.10 -8.37
N GLN A 871 -1.34 1.36 -7.95
CA GLN A 871 -2.02 2.02 -6.83
C GLN A 871 -3.39 2.66 -7.11
N LYS A 872 -4.17 2.14 -8.08
CA LYS A 872 -5.65 2.21 -7.98
C LYS A 872 -6.15 1.51 -6.70
N ALA A 873 -5.35 0.60 -6.14
CA ALA A 873 -5.40 0.25 -4.73
C ALA A 873 -4.38 1.08 -3.93
N THR A 874 -4.73 2.35 -3.72
CA THR A 874 -4.22 3.11 -2.57
C THR A 874 -4.28 2.23 -1.33
N ILE A 875 -3.24 2.24 -0.50
CA ILE A 875 -3.20 1.45 0.74
C ILE A 875 -4.42 1.84 1.59
N GLY A 876 -5.45 1.00 1.58
CA GLY A 876 -6.85 1.31 1.93
C GLY A 876 -7.15 1.58 3.41
N PHE A 877 -6.26 2.28 4.10
CA PHE A 877 -6.48 2.84 5.42
C PHE A 877 -7.24 4.18 5.36
N SER A 878 -8.19 4.29 4.41
CA SER A 878 -9.31 5.23 4.46
C SER A 878 -10.22 4.91 5.65
N THR A 879 -10.36 3.62 5.99
CA THR A 879 -11.07 3.20 7.21
C THR A 879 -10.29 3.59 8.47
N PRO A 880 -10.83 4.47 9.34
CA PRO A 880 -10.28 4.64 10.67
C PRO A 880 -10.49 3.34 11.43
N ARG A 881 -9.41 2.63 11.78
CA ARG A 881 -9.52 1.43 12.61
C ARG A 881 -10.18 1.81 13.93
N SER A 882 -11.43 1.39 14.12
CA SER A 882 -12.19 1.61 15.35
C SER A 882 -11.72 0.61 16.42
N HIS A 883 -10.59 0.91 17.05
CA HIS A 883 -10.13 0.17 18.21
C HIS A 883 -10.78 0.73 19.49
N PRO A 884 -11.19 -0.10 20.47
CA PRO A 884 -11.79 0.40 21.71
C PRO A 884 -10.90 1.41 22.46
N SER A 885 -9.57 1.32 22.35
CA SER A 885 -8.64 2.29 22.97
C SER A 885 -8.75 3.71 22.40
N SER A 886 -9.38 3.91 21.23
CA SER A 886 -9.60 5.24 20.65
C SER A 886 -10.98 5.84 20.97
N LEU A 887 -11.77 5.20 21.83
CA LEU A 887 -13.11 5.66 22.20
C LEU A 887 -13.09 6.21 23.63
N VAL A 888 -13.72 7.38 23.84
CA VAL A 888 -13.89 7.95 25.17
C VAL A 888 -15.03 7.22 25.88
N PHE A 889 -14.77 6.78 27.11
CA PHE A 889 -15.73 6.12 28.00
C PHE A 889 -15.98 6.90 29.29
N THR A 890 -15.18 7.93 29.58
CA THR A 890 -15.25 8.71 30.82
C THR A 890 -16.34 9.77 30.72
N LYS A 891 -17.23 9.82 31.72
CA LYS A 891 -18.18 10.92 31.91
C LYS A 891 -17.69 11.92 32.94
N VAL A 892 -17.03 11.46 33.99
CA VAL A 892 -16.65 12.26 35.17
C VAL A 892 -15.22 11.96 35.59
N VAL A 893 -14.46 13.00 35.92
CA VAL A 893 -13.16 12.93 36.59
C VAL A 893 -13.30 13.57 37.98
N ARG A 894 -12.94 12.84 39.03
CA ARG A 894 -13.02 13.29 40.42
C ARG A 894 -11.61 13.48 40.97
N VAL A 895 -11.25 14.68 41.41
CA VAL A 895 -9.92 15.04 41.90
C VAL A 895 -9.98 15.28 43.40
N CYS A 896 -9.13 14.57 44.15
CA CYS A 896 -9.03 14.74 45.60
C CYS A 896 -8.06 15.85 45.98
N ARG A 897 -8.33 16.61 47.05
CA ARG A 897 -7.39 17.58 47.65
C ARG A 897 -5.96 17.06 47.89
N CYS A 898 -5.76 15.76 48.06
CA CYS A 898 -4.41 15.18 48.14
C CYS A 898 -3.53 15.45 46.90
N TRP A 899 -4.12 15.82 45.76
CA TRP A 899 -3.39 16.18 44.54
C TRP A 899 -2.54 17.46 44.70
N LYS A 900 -2.88 18.34 45.66
CA LYS A 900 -2.11 19.56 45.95
C LYS A 900 -0.68 19.28 46.47
N ALA A 901 -0.34 18.04 46.79
CA ALA A 901 0.95 17.62 47.32
C ALA A 901 1.93 17.05 46.25
N PHE A 902 1.58 17.13 44.97
CA PHE A 902 2.33 16.55 43.84
C PHE A 902 2.94 17.62 42.95
N GLY A 903 4.12 17.35 42.40
CA GLY A 903 4.83 18.31 41.55
C GLY A 903 5.45 19.45 42.34
N ARG A 904 6.25 20.30 41.67
CA ARG A 904 6.86 21.48 42.29
C ARG A 904 5.83 22.56 42.66
N ASP A 905 4.81 22.73 41.82
CA ASP A 905 3.84 23.83 41.90
C ASP A 905 2.42 23.31 42.24
N GLY A 906 2.32 22.13 42.86
CA GLY A 906 1.08 21.35 43.05
C GLY A 906 -0.19 22.09 43.51
N PRO A 907 -0.13 23.04 44.47
CA PRO A 907 -1.29 23.85 44.84
C PRO A 907 -1.78 24.74 43.68
N ALA A 908 -0.87 25.30 42.90
CA ALA A 908 -1.17 26.11 41.71
C ALA A 908 -1.61 25.24 40.54
N ASP A 909 -1.03 24.06 40.33
CA ASP A 909 -1.47 23.09 39.31
C ASP A 909 -2.93 22.65 39.53
N VAL A 910 -3.32 22.40 40.78
CA VAL A 910 -4.72 22.05 41.13
C VAL A 910 -5.66 23.24 40.95
N GLU A 911 -5.23 24.46 41.28
CA GLU A 911 -6.06 25.65 41.05
C GLU A 911 -6.18 25.98 39.55
N ALA A 912 -5.14 25.74 38.74
CA ALA A 912 -5.20 25.84 37.28
C ALA A 912 -6.16 24.81 36.67
N VAL A 913 -6.19 23.58 37.19
CA VAL A 913 -7.20 22.57 36.80
C VAL A 913 -8.61 22.99 37.23
N ARG A 914 -8.76 23.66 38.38
CA ARG A 914 -10.05 24.17 38.88
C ARG A 914 -10.57 25.32 38.03
N ALA A 915 -9.70 26.29 37.69
CA ALA A 915 -10.01 27.39 36.78
C ALA A 915 -10.40 26.84 35.39
N LEU A 916 -9.58 25.94 34.81
CA LEU A 916 -9.91 25.26 33.55
C LEU A 916 -11.28 24.55 33.61
N ALA A 917 -11.64 23.91 34.72
CA ALA A 917 -12.94 23.23 34.85
C ALA A 917 -14.12 24.17 35.12
N ARG A 918 -13.87 25.41 35.55
CA ARG A 918 -14.88 26.43 35.86
C ARG A 918 -15.18 27.34 34.67
N ASP A 919 -14.13 27.75 33.97
CA ASP A 919 -14.19 28.82 32.96
C ASP A 919 -14.43 28.25 31.54
N ASP A 920 -14.33 26.94 31.36
CA ASP A 920 -14.43 26.26 30.07
C ASP A 920 -15.82 25.67 29.82
N ALA A 921 -16.50 26.20 28.80
CA ALA A 921 -17.84 25.75 28.40
C ALA A 921 -17.96 24.27 28.00
N ALA A 922 -16.84 23.56 27.81
CA ALA A 922 -16.83 22.12 27.52
C ALA A 922 -16.74 21.23 28.78
N LEU A 923 -16.64 21.83 29.98
CA LEU A 923 -16.51 21.16 31.27
C LEU A 923 -17.58 21.70 32.25
N GLU A 924 -18.00 20.87 33.21
CA GLU A 924 -18.86 21.30 34.33
C GLU A 924 -18.15 20.95 35.65
N LEU A 925 -17.98 21.92 36.55
CA LEU A 925 -17.37 21.72 37.86
C LEU A 925 -18.40 21.70 38.99
N GLU A 926 -18.47 20.59 39.72
CA GLU A 926 -19.14 20.48 41.02
C GLU A 926 -18.09 20.40 42.13
N GLU A 927 -18.13 21.31 43.11
CA GLU A 927 -17.25 21.25 44.29
C GLU A 927 -17.95 20.54 45.45
N LEU A 928 -17.44 19.37 45.83
CA LEU A 928 -18.01 18.52 46.87
C LEU A 928 -17.15 18.55 48.14
N ARG A 929 -17.77 18.27 49.28
CA ARG A 929 -17.11 18.19 50.61
C ARG A 929 -16.34 19.48 50.96
N GLY A 930 -16.88 20.66 50.64
CA GLY A 930 -16.23 21.95 50.91
C GLY A 930 -14.97 22.20 50.06
N GLY A 931 -14.89 21.63 48.85
CA GLY A 931 -13.73 21.76 47.96
C GLY A 931 -12.61 20.73 48.21
N ASP A 932 -12.81 19.77 49.12
CA ASP A 932 -11.90 18.62 49.29
C ASP A 932 -11.98 17.62 48.11
N GLU A 933 -13.05 17.69 47.32
CA GLU A 933 -13.30 16.90 46.11
C GLU A 933 -13.80 17.80 44.97
N LEU A 934 -13.07 17.85 43.86
CA LEU A 934 -13.53 18.48 42.61
C LEU A 934 -14.12 17.40 41.71
N ARG A 935 -15.36 17.56 41.26
CA ARG A 935 -16.06 16.64 40.37
C ARG A 935 -16.29 17.32 39.03
N ILE A 936 -15.50 16.93 38.03
CA ILE A 936 -15.47 17.54 36.71
C ILE A 936 -16.20 16.63 35.72
N THR A 937 -17.28 17.11 35.12
CA THR A 937 -18.08 16.35 34.15
C THR A 937 -17.77 16.79 32.72
N LEU A 938 -17.61 15.81 31.83
CA LEU A 938 -17.28 16.00 30.41
C LEU A 938 -18.56 16.14 29.58
N ALA A 939 -19.29 17.25 29.77
CA ALA A 939 -20.68 17.41 29.32
C ALA A 939 -20.91 17.13 27.82
N PRO A 940 -20.13 17.72 26.88
CA PRO A 940 -20.33 17.50 25.43
C PRO A 940 -20.07 16.04 24.99
N LEU A 941 -19.39 15.24 25.83
CA LEU A 941 -19.05 13.86 25.53
C LEU A 941 -20.07 12.85 26.06
N ARG A 942 -21.04 13.25 26.89
CA ARG A 942 -22.01 12.34 27.54
C ARG A 942 -22.69 11.40 26.52
N ALA A 943 -23.25 11.95 25.44
CA ALA A 943 -23.92 11.18 24.39
C ALA A 943 -22.95 10.28 23.60
N ALA A 944 -21.75 10.77 23.29
CA ALA A 944 -20.72 9.99 22.60
C ALA A 944 -20.24 8.80 23.46
N VAL A 945 -20.09 8.99 24.77
CA VAL A 945 -19.74 7.95 25.75
C VAL A 945 -20.83 6.88 25.82
N ASP A 946 -22.11 7.26 25.83
CA ASP A 946 -23.22 6.31 25.84
C ASP A 946 -23.30 5.50 24.54
N ALA A 947 -23.13 6.15 23.38
CA ALA A 947 -23.03 5.47 22.09
C ALA A 947 -21.82 4.51 22.04
N ASN A 948 -20.66 4.94 22.55
CA ASN A 948 -19.46 4.08 22.67
C ASN A 948 -19.70 2.89 23.59
N GLY A 949 -20.53 3.04 24.63
CA GLY A 949 -20.89 2.02 25.62
C GLY A 949 -22.05 1.08 25.23
N ALA A 950 -22.86 1.42 24.23
CA ALA A 950 -24.02 0.66 23.79
C ALA A 950 -23.68 -0.80 23.40
N ALA A 951 -24.62 -1.74 23.52
CA ALA A 951 -24.38 -3.11 23.07
C ALA A 951 -24.31 -3.17 21.53
N ARG A 952 -23.32 -3.90 20.97
CA ARG A 952 -23.18 -4.06 19.51
C ARG A 952 -23.74 -5.39 19.07
N PHE A 953 -24.57 -5.33 18.03
CA PHE A 953 -25.21 -6.47 17.38
C PHE A 953 -24.81 -6.53 15.91
N ARG A 954 -24.82 -7.73 15.34
CA ARG A 954 -24.71 -7.96 13.89
C ARG A 954 -26.08 -7.69 13.22
N PRO A 955 -26.15 -7.60 11.88
CA PRO A 955 -27.42 -7.47 11.15
C PRO A 955 -28.41 -8.62 11.42
N ASP A 956 -27.92 -9.80 11.79
CA ASP A 956 -28.71 -10.98 12.20
C ASP A 956 -29.25 -10.90 13.64
N GLY A 957 -29.08 -9.77 14.33
CA GLY A 957 -29.50 -9.58 15.73
C GLY A 957 -28.60 -10.24 16.79
N THR A 958 -27.59 -11.03 16.39
CA THR A 958 -26.67 -11.68 17.34
C THR A 958 -25.69 -10.68 17.96
N ARG A 959 -25.28 -10.91 19.21
CA ARG A 959 -24.27 -10.09 19.87
C ARG A 959 -22.91 -10.25 19.17
N VAL A 960 -22.23 -9.12 18.95
CA VAL A 960 -20.81 -9.14 18.57
C VAL A 960 -19.99 -9.76 19.71
N LEU A 961 -18.95 -10.53 19.36
CA LEU A 961 -18.04 -11.21 20.28
C LEU A 961 -16.57 -11.00 19.85
N GLY A 962 -15.62 -11.34 20.72
CA GLY A 962 -14.18 -11.32 20.45
C GLY A 962 -13.41 -10.28 21.27
N LYS A 963 -12.07 -10.32 21.16
CA LYS A 963 -11.12 -9.55 22.00
C LYS A 963 -11.44 -8.05 22.09
N LYS A 964 -11.76 -7.40 20.97
CA LYS A 964 -12.10 -5.97 20.91
C LYS A 964 -13.41 -5.64 21.63
N GLU A 965 -14.43 -6.49 21.50
CA GLU A 965 -15.71 -6.26 22.17
C GLU A 965 -15.60 -6.49 23.69
N ALA A 966 -14.80 -7.48 24.12
CA ALA A 966 -14.48 -7.68 25.54
C ALA A 966 -13.75 -6.46 26.12
N LEU A 967 -12.70 -5.96 25.43
CA LEU A 967 -11.99 -4.75 25.82
C LEU A 967 -12.93 -3.52 25.92
N ARG A 968 -13.83 -3.35 24.94
CA ARG A 968 -14.82 -2.26 24.92
C ARG A 968 -15.77 -2.30 26.11
N ARG A 969 -16.30 -3.49 26.45
CA ARG A 969 -17.16 -3.69 27.63
C ARG A 969 -16.41 -3.43 28.94
N GLY A 970 -15.15 -3.87 29.02
CA GLY A 970 -14.27 -3.61 30.15
C GLY A 970 -14.03 -2.11 30.37
N LEU A 971 -13.69 -1.37 29.30
CA LEU A 971 -13.47 0.08 29.36
C LEU A 971 -14.75 0.82 29.78
N ARG A 972 -15.92 0.47 29.22
CA ARG A 972 -17.22 1.03 29.65
C ARG A 972 -17.44 0.95 31.17
N VAL A 973 -16.93 -0.07 31.85
CA VAL A 973 -17.05 -0.20 33.31
C VAL A 973 -15.90 0.50 34.03
N ARG A 974 -14.65 0.21 33.65
CA ARG A 974 -13.43 0.64 34.37
C ARG A 974 -13.01 2.09 34.11
N GLN A 975 -13.54 2.73 33.07
CA GLN A 975 -13.14 4.06 32.60
C GLN A 975 -14.28 5.10 32.71
N ARG A 976 -15.50 4.70 33.14
CA ARG A 976 -16.70 5.56 33.24
C ARG A 976 -16.50 6.77 34.15
N GLU A 977 -15.89 6.52 35.31
CA GLU A 977 -15.51 7.53 36.29
C GLU A 977 -14.03 7.30 36.62
N ILE A 978 -13.22 8.35 36.52
CA ILE A 978 -11.82 8.32 36.94
C ILE A 978 -11.74 9.06 38.28
N CYS A 979 -11.34 8.36 39.35
CA CYS A 979 -11.15 8.97 40.66
C CYS A 979 -9.66 9.11 40.96
N VAL A 980 -9.17 10.34 40.85
CA VAL A 980 -7.79 10.79 41.01
C VAL A 980 -7.54 11.02 42.50
N CYS A 981 -7.32 9.90 43.22
CA CYS A 981 -7.11 9.87 44.66
C CYS A 981 -6.12 8.77 45.05
N VAL A 982 -4.95 9.17 45.56
CA VAL A 982 -3.88 8.27 46.05
C VAL A 982 -3.83 8.14 47.57
N CYS A 983 -4.52 9.01 48.31
CA CYS A 983 -4.63 8.94 49.77
C CYS A 983 -5.76 8.02 50.25
N GLY A 984 -6.51 7.39 49.33
CA GLY A 984 -7.59 6.46 49.66
C GLY A 984 -8.93 7.09 50.05
N ARG A 985 -8.95 8.32 50.59
CA ARG A 985 -10.12 8.99 51.18
C ARG A 985 -11.38 9.05 50.30
N LEU A 986 -11.25 9.16 48.98
CA LEU A 986 -12.41 9.18 48.07
C LEU A 986 -12.92 7.80 47.64
N GLN A 987 -12.12 6.74 47.84
CA GLN A 987 -12.42 5.38 47.35
C GLN A 987 -12.55 4.33 48.46
N GLY A 988 -12.26 4.68 49.72
CA GLY A 988 -12.21 3.71 50.83
C GLY A 988 -11.08 2.69 50.68
N ARG A 989 -9.95 3.09 50.09
CA ARG A 989 -8.82 2.20 49.77
C ARG A 989 -7.58 2.53 50.62
N PRO A 990 -6.62 1.60 50.77
CA PRO A 990 -5.30 1.93 51.31
C PRO A 990 -4.61 3.01 50.47
N LYS A 991 -3.75 3.79 51.12
CA LYS A 991 -2.90 4.82 50.49
C LYS A 991 -1.87 4.16 49.56
N SER A 992 -1.51 4.85 48.48
CA SER A 992 -0.50 4.38 47.52
C SER A 992 0.88 4.29 48.16
N ALA A 993 1.45 3.08 48.18
CA ALA A 993 2.81 2.83 48.68
C ALA A 993 3.87 3.41 47.73
N ILE A 994 3.57 3.45 46.41
CA ILE A 994 4.43 4.08 45.41
C ILE A 994 4.59 5.58 45.67
N VAL A 995 3.51 6.28 46.02
CA VAL A 995 3.55 7.70 46.40
C VAL A 995 4.34 7.92 47.68
N GLU A 996 4.18 7.07 48.69
CA GLU A 996 4.95 7.17 49.94
C GLU A 996 6.45 6.98 49.71
N LEU A 997 6.83 6.00 48.87
CA LEU A 997 8.22 5.79 48.47
C LEU A 997 8.79 6.99 47.70
N ALA A 998 8.00 7.60 46.80
CA ALA A 998 8.39 8.81 46.07
C ALA A 998 8.62 9.99 47.04
N ALA A 999 7.69 10.24 47.96
CA ALA A 999 7.80 11.30 48.96
C ALA A 999 9.00 11.09 49.89
N ALA A 1000 9.24 9.85 50.36
CA ALA A 1000 10.39 9.51 51.20
C ALA A 1000 11.72 9.77 50.48
N ARG A 1001 11.83 9.41 49.19
CA ARG A 1001 13.01 9.70 48.36
C ARG A 1001 13.22 11.20 48.13
N ARG A 1002 12.16 11.97 47.88
CA ARG A 1002 12.28 13.45 47.77
C ARG A 1002 12.79 14.05 49.07
N ALA A 1003 12.23 13.66 50.22
CA ALA A 1003 12.68 14.13 51.52
C ALA A 1003 14.14 13.75 51.81
N ALA A 1004 14.59 12.55 51.40
CA ALA A 1004 15.99 12.15 51.50
C ALA A 1004 16.92 12.97 50.59
N ALA A 1005 16.51 13.24 49.35
CA ALA A 1005 17.27 14.08 48.41
C ALA A 1005 17.39 15.53 48.89
N VAL A 1006 16.33 16.11 49.46
CA VAL A 1006 16.38 17.45 50.09
C VAL A 1006 17.35 17.46 51.27
N ARG A 1007 17.29 16.47 52.17
CA ARG A 1007 18.25 16.35 53.28
C ARG A 1007 19.70 16.25 52.78
N ALA A 1008 19.95 15.47 51.73
CA ALA A 1008 21.28 15.35 51.13
C ALA A 1008 21.76 16.66 50.49
N ALA A 1009 20.88 17.40 49.81
CA ALA A 1009 21.20 18.69 49.22
C ALA A 1009 21.50 19.77 50.28
N VAL A 1010 20.72 19.81 51.37
CA VAL A 1010 20.98 20.70 52.52
C VAL A 1010 22.29 20.35 53.21
N ALA A 1011 22.60 19.06 53.38
CA ALA A 1011 23.89 18.62 53.93
C ALA A 1011 25.07 19.01 53.03
N ALA A 1012 24.94 18.89 51.70
CA ALA A 1012 25.97 19.30 50.75
C ALA A 1012 26.17 20.83 50.69
N ALA A 1013 25.09 21.61 50.87
CA ALA A 1013 25.19 23.06 50.99
C ALA A 1013 25.90 23.47 52.30
N ALA A 1014 25.69 22.73 53.39
CA ALA A 1014 26.35 22.97 54.67
C ALA A 1014 27.84 22.60 54.69
N THR A 1015 28.30 21.69 53.82
CA THR A 1015 29.74 21.39 53.67
C THR A 1015 30.42 22.31 52.65
N GLY A 1016 29.69 22.86 51.69
CA GLY A 1016 30.23 23.80 50.68
C GLY A 1016 30.54 25.21 51.18
N THR A 1017 30.17 25.56 52.41
CA THR A 1017 30.38 26.90 53.01
C THR A 1017 31.63 27.02 53.89
N ALA A 1018 32.43 25.95 54.02
CA ALA A 1018 33.61 25.91 54.91
C ALA A 1018 34.97 26.14 54.22
N GLY A 1019 34.99 26.64 52.98
CA GLY A 1019 36.22 26.80 52.20
C GLY A 1019 36.10 27.82 51.08
N ALA A 1020 36.04 29.12 51.45
CA ALA A 1020 35.98 30.24 50.51
C ALA A 1020 36.95 31.37 50.90
N ASP A 1021 38.18 31.02 51.25
CA ASP A 1021 39.32 31.94 51.36
C ASP A 1021 40.53 31.35 50.62
N GLY A 1022 41.13 32.14 49.72
CA GLY A 1022 42.53 31.95 49.30
C GLY A 1022 42.84 31.01 48.11
N GLN A 1023 43.31 31.65 47.04
CA GLN A 1023 44.35 31.17 46.10
C GLN A 1023 44.02 30.14 45.00
N SER A 1024 44.73 30.35 43.88
CA SER A 1024 44.66 29.59 42.63
C SER A 1024 45.71 28.49 42.56
N ALA A 1025 45.37 27.34 41.98
CA ALA A 1025 46.31 26.47 41.28
C ALA A 1025 45.59 25.61 40.23
N TYR A 1026 46.27 25.36 39.10
CA TYR A 1026 45.83 24.39 38.09
C TYR A 1026 46.20 22.97 38.53
N ALA A 1027 45.33 22.00 38.29
CA ALA A 1027 45.68 20.58 38.25
C ALA A 1027 44.72 19.82 37.32
N GLU A 1028 45.27 19.02 36.42
CA GLU A 1028 44.51 18.08 35.58
C GLU A 1028 44.13 16.83 36.39
N GLY A 1029 42.96 16.25 36.13
CA GLY A 1029 42.49 15.04 36.82
C GLY A 1029 41.20 14.48 36.22
N GLU A 1030 41.11 13.16 36.12
CA GLU A 1030 40.11 12.46 35.31
C GLU A 1030 38.73 12.27 35.99
N GLY A 1031 37.70 12.05 35.16
CA GLY A 1031 36.66 11.06 35.44
C GLY A 1031 35.60 11.35 36.52
N GLY A 1032 34.52 12.05 36.17
CA GLY A 1032 33.32 12.09 37.02
C GLY A 1032 32.12 12.85 36.42
N ARG A 1033 31.18 12.15 35.78
CA ARG A 1033 29.94 12.76 35.26
C ARG A 1033 28.87 12.89 36.35
N THR A 1034 28.95 13.92 37.18
CA THR A 1034 27.89 14.33 38.13
C THR A 1034 27.34 15.71 37.76
N ALA A 1035 26.37 15.75 36.84
CA ALA A 1035 25.70 16.99 36.44
C ALA A 1035 24.70 17.46 37.52
N GLY A 1036 25.21 18.15 38.54
CA GLY A 1036 24.43 18.79 39.60
C GLY A 1036 23.55 19.94 39.10
N ALA A 1037 22.58 20.34 39.92
CA ALA A 1037 21.66 21.42 39.59
C ALA A 1037 22.25 22.80 39.92
N SER A 1038 21.98 23.79 39.07
CA SER A 1038 22.14 25.21 39.39
C SER A 1038 21.00 26.01 38.74
N SER A 1039 20.68 27.15 39.36
CA SER A 1039 19.40 27.86 39.24
C SER A 1039 19.30 28.78 38.03
N SER A 1040 18.06 29.00 37.56
CA SER A 1040 17.72 29.80 36.37
C SER A 1040 17.89 31.33 36.53
N ALA A 1041 18.44 31.81 37.64
CA ALA A 1041 18.56 33.25 37.94
C ALA A 1041 19.55 33.98 37.01
N GLY A 1042 20.68 33.35 36.66
CA GLY A 1042 21.73 34.00 35.87
C GLY A 1042 21.42 34.23 34.38
N VAL A 1043 20.40 33.54 33.82
CA VAL A 1043 20.12 33.59 32.37
C VAL A 1043 19.25 34.79 31.98
N ALA A 1044 18.46 35.33 32.92
CA ALA A 1044 17.60 36.49 32.68
C ALA A 1044 18.40 37.78 32.38
N ALA A 1045 19.59 37.92 32.98
CA ALA A 1045 20.45 39.11 32.81
C ALA A 1045 20.97 39.33 31.38
N ALA A 1046 20.97 38.29 30.53
CA ALA A 1046 21.40 38.39 29.14
C ALA A 1046 20.31 38.94 28.17
N LEU A 1047 19.10 39.19 28.67
CA LEU A 1047 17.94 39.63 27.87
C LEU A 1047 17.45 41.04 28.21
N ALA A 1048 18.07 41.74 29.16
CA ALA A 1048 17.72 43.12 29.50
C ALA A 1048 18.51 44.12 28.64
N PRO A 1049 17.85 45.12 28.01
CA PRO A 1049 18.55 46.32 27.57
C PRO A 1049 19.02 47.11 28.81
N ALA A 1050 20.25 47.61 28.78
CA ALA A 1050 20.81 48.35 29.90
C ALA A 1050 20.18 49.76 29.98
N ALA A 1051 19.35 49.98 30.99
CA ALA A 1051 18.94 51.30 31.44
C ALA A 1051 19.68 51.65 32.75
N SER A 1052 20.13 52.89 32.85
CA SER A 1052 21.01 53.40 33.92
C SER A 1052 20.34 53.43 35.30
N ALA A 1053 21.15 53.24 36.33
CA ALA A 1053 20.72 53.33 37.72
C ALA A 1053 20.68 54.79 38.21
N ASP A 1054 19.65 55.11 38.99
CA ASP A 1054 19.74 56.01 40.14
C ASP A 1054 18.78 55.50 41.23
N GLY A 1055 19.13 55.66 42.51
CA GLY A 1055 18.56 54.87 43.62
C GLY A 1055 17.56 55.62 44.52
N GLY A 1056 16.74 54.87 45.27
CA GLY A 1056 15.88 55.46 46.31
C GLY A 1056 14.86 54.51 46.96
N GLY A 1057 15.23 53.95 48.12
CA GLY A 1057 14.37 53.74 49.31
C GLY A 1057 12.95 53.11 49.22
N ALA A 1058 12.85 51.93 49.84
CA ALA A 1058 11.83 51.54 50.85
C ALA A 1058 10.36 51.18 50.49
N SER A 1059 10.03 49.91 50.80
CA SER A 1059 8.80 49.40 51.46
C SER A 1059 7.39 49.72 50.92
N GLY A 1060 6.62 48.66 50.66
CA GLY A 1060 5.14 48.71 50.62
C GLY A 1060 4.53 47.38 50.20
N ALA A 1061 3.58 46.86 50.98
CA ALA A 1061 2.76 45.71 50.57
C ALA A 1061 1.58 46.18 49.70
N GLY A 1062 1.16 45.37 48.73
CA GLY A 1062 -0.01 45.67 47.91
C GLY A 1062 -0.29 44.57 46.90
N THR A 1063 -1.47 43.97 47.00
CA THR A 1063 -2.09 43.23 45.89
C THR A 1063 -2.43 44.22 44.78
N ASP A 1064 -2.32 43.81 43.50
CA ASP A 1064 -3.49 43.78 42.63
C ASP A 1064 -3.22 43.14 41.25
N GLN A 1065 -4.32 42.73 40.63
CA GLN A 1065 -4.37 42.10 39.32
C GLN A 1065 -4.19 43.14 38.21
N VAL A 1066 -3.43 42.81 37.16
CA VAL A 1066 -3.47 43.58 35.90
C VAL A 1066 -4.19 42.73 34.84
N PRO A 1067 -5.41 43.10 34.41
CA PRO A 1067 -6.11 42.43 33.33
C PRO A 1067 -5.57 42.88 31.96
N THR A 1068 -5.57 41.98 30.99
CA THR A 1068 -5.24 42.30 29.59
C THR A 1068 -6.42 43.03 28.91
N PRO A 1069 -6.27 44.28 28.43
CA PRO A 1069 -7.31 44.94 27.65
C PRO A 1069 -7.14 44.69 26.14
N ALA A 1070 -8.25 44.62 25.43
CA ALA A 1070 -8.30 44.68 23.96
C ALA A 1070 -7.90 46.09 23.46
N PRO A 1071 -7.45 46.24 22.20
CA PRO A 1071 -7.05 47.53 21.68
C PRO A 1071 -8.28 48.43 21.43
N SER A 1072 -8.55 49.34 22.36
CA SER A 1072 -9.40 50.51 22.09
C SER A 1072 -8.54 51.60 21.47
N ALA A 1073 -8.99 52.15 20.33
CA ALA A 1073 -8.47 53.42 19.86
C ALA A 1073 -8.83 54.54 20.84
N CYS A 1074 -7.90 55.48 21.07
CA CYS A 1074 -8.10 56.92 21.29
C CYS A 1074 -6.73 57.60 21.52
N ASP A 1075 -6.52 58.74 20.84
CA ASP A 1075 -5.70 59.90 21.23
C ASP A 1075 -4.22 59.70 21.62
N ALA A 1076 -3.37 59.69 20.58
CA ALA A 1076 -1.94 59.97 20.73
C ALA A 1076 -1.69 61.48 20.96
N ALA A 1077 -1.33 61.85 22.19
CA ALA A 1077 -0.75 63.17 22.45
C ALA A 1077 0.60 63.29 21.69
N ALA A 1078 0.78 64.39 20.97
CA ALA A 1078 1.94 64.56 20.08
C ALA A 1078 3.27 64.52 20.85
N PRO A 1079 4.29 63.76 20.38
CA PRO A 1079 5.58 63.69 21.04
C PRO A 1079 6.33 65.02 20.92
N LEU A 1080 7.02 65.42 22.01
CA LEU A 1080 7.85 66.62 22.05
C LEU A 1080 8.89 66.64 20.91
N PRO A 1081 9.11 67.80 20.26
CA PRO A 1081 10.04 67.91 19.14
C PRO A 1081 11.45 67.48 19.57
N GLY A 1082 11.98 66.45 18.90
CA GLY A 1082 13.29 65.84 19.17
C GLY A 1082 13.24 64.45 19.82
N ALA A 1083 12.12 64.01 20.41
CA ALA A 1083 12.02 62.66 20.99
C ALA A 1083 12.16 61.54 19.93
N ALA A 1084 11.47 61.68 18.80
CA ALA A 1084 11.54 60.73 17.68
C ALA A 1084 12.95 60.64 17.06
N ALA A 1085 13.66 61.77 16.95
CA ALA A 1085 15.04 61.80 16.45
C ALA A 1085 16.02 61.05 17.38
N ARG A 1086 15.90 61.26 18.70
CA ARG A 1086 16.71 60.53 19.71
C ARG A 1086 16.43 59.02 19.68
N LEU A 1087 15.15 58.63 19.56
CA LEU A 1087 14.76 57.22 19.42
C LEU A 1087 15.32 56.60 18.13
N SER A 1088 15.31 57.33 17.01
CA SER A 1088 15.90 56.85 15.75
C SER A 1088 17.40 56.60 15.87
N VAL A 1089 18.16 57.56 16.40
CA VAL A 1089 19.61 57.44 16.58
C VAL A 1089 19.97 56.26 17.51
N GLU A 1090 19.19 56.03 18.55
CA GLU A 1090 19.39 54.88 19.46
C GLU A 1090 19.08 53.54 18.77
N VAL A 1091 18.03 53.46 17.95
CA VAL A 1091 17.74 52.26 17.14
C VAL A 1091 18.86 51.99 16.13
N ASP A 1092 19.37 53.02 15.45
CA ASP A 1092 20.46 52.87 14.48
C ASP A 1092 21.78 52.46 15.16
N ARG A 1093 22.07 52.98 16.36
CA ARG A 1093 23.17 52.53 17.21
C ARG A 1093 23.03 51.05 17.55
N GLN A 1094 21.87 50.60 18.02
CA GLN A 1094 21.62 49.20 18.36
C GLN A 1094 21.73 48.27 17.14
N LEU A 1095 21.24 48.70 15.96
CA LEU A 1095 21.39 47.96 14.70
C LEU A 1095 22.87 47.77 14.33
N LEU A 1096 23.70 48.81 14.46
CA LEU A 1096 25.15 48.73 14.22
C LEU A 1096 25.84 47.75 15.18
N GLU A 1097 25.52 47.80 16.48
CA GLU A 1097 26.07 46.89 17.48
C GLU A 1097 25.74 45.42 17.17
N GLN A 1098 24.49 45.12 16.80
CA GLN A 1098 24.07 43.76 16.45
C GLN A 1098 24.74 43.27 15.14
N VAL A 1099 24.95 44.17 14.16
CA VAL A 1099 25.74 43.88 12.96
C VAL A 1099 27.20 43.56 13.30
N ALA A 1100 27.82 44.29 14.23
CA ALA A 1100 29.18 44.05 14.68
C ALA A 1100 29.33 42.71 15.43
N ILE A 1101 28.40 42.41 16.35
CA ILE A 1101 28.32 41.14 17.09
C ILE A 1101 28.24 39.95 16.13
N LEU A 1102 27.35 40.00 15.13
CA LEU A 1102 27.17 38.91 14.17
C LEU A 1102 28.34 38.72 13.20
N ARG A 1103 29.07 39.79 12.86
CA ARG A 1103 30.34 39.70 12.09
C ARG A 1103 31.39 38.92 12.89
N LEU A 1104 31.66 39.33 14.12
CA LEU A 1104 32.63 38.66 15.01
C LEU A 1104 32.22 37.22 15.33
N PHE A 1105 30.92 36.94 15.49
CA PHE A 1105 30.42 35.57 15.66
C PHE A 1105 30.65 34.71 14.41
N ARG A 1106 30.35 35.22 13.20
CA ARG A 1106 30.62 34.51 11.93
C ARG A 1106 32.12 34.27 11.68
N GLN A 1107 33.00 35.04 12.30
CA GLN A 1107 34.43 34.79 12.29
C GLN A 1107 34.80 33.69 13.31
N ARG A 1108 34.22 33.71 14.52
CA ARG A 1108 34.30 32.59 15.49
C ARG A 1108 33.81 31.26 14.92
N THR A 1109 32.78 31.23 14.06
CA THR A 1109 32.32 29.97 13.45
C THR A 1109 33.33 29.31 12.50
N LYS A 1110 34.43 30.00 12.14
CA LYS A 1110 35.53 29.46 11.33
C LYS A 1110 36.64 28.79 12.17
N THR A 1111 36.64 28.90 13.51
CA THR A 1111 37.74 28.35 14.32
C THR A 1111 37.62 26.83 14.51
N TYR A 1112 38.75 26.19 14.81
CA TYR A 1112 38.81 24.74 15.07
C TYR A 1112 37.92 24.33 16.25
N GLU A 1113 37.86 25.13 17.31
CA GLU A 1113 37.10 24.82 18.53
C GLU A 1113 35.60 24.94 18.30
N PHE A 1114 35.15 25.93 17.51
CA PHE A 1114 33.75 25.98 17.10
C PHE A 1114 33.39 24.79 16.21
N SER A 1115 34.27 24.42 15.25
CA SER A 1115 34.06 23.25 14.39
C SER A 1115 34.02 21.94 15.18
N LYS A 1116 34.91 21.78 16.16
CA LYS A 1116 34.96 20.64 17.10
C LYS A 1116 33.73 20.59 18.01
N TRP A 1117 33.25 21.74 18.50
CA TRP A 1117 32.01 21.84 19.26
C TRP A 1117 30.78 21.48 18.41
N ALA A 1118 30.69 22.02 17.19
CA ALA A 1118 29.57 21.76 16.29
C ALA A 1118 29.52 20.30 15.79
N THR A 1119 30.68 19.66 15.58
CA THR A 1119 30.77 18.25 15.15
C THR A 1119 30.58 17.25 16.29
N SER A 1120 30.89 17.61 17.54
CA SER A 1120 30.61 16.78 18.73
C SER A 1120 29.23 17.05 19.36
N GLY A 1121 28.58 18.16 18.99
CA GLY A 1121 27.26 18.56 19.46
C GLY A 1121 26.09 17.86 18.75
N THR A 1122 24.88 18.08 19.26
CA THR A 1122 23.62 17.57 18.68
C THR A 1122 23.00 18.52 17.63
N VAL A 1123 23.80 19.44 17.09
CA VAL A 1123 23.32 20.64 16.37
C VAL A 1123 24.21 20.91 15.17
N ASN A 1124 23.60 21.17 14.01
CA ASN A 1124 24.35 21.34 12.76
C ASN A 1124 25.06 22.71 12.73
N GLY A 1125 26.40 22.71 12.70
CA GLY A 1125 27.20 23.93 12.58
C GLY A 1125 26.90 24.75 11.32
N VAL A 1126 26.49 24.10 10.23
CA VAL A 1126 26.08 24.78 8.98
C VAL A 1126 24.83 25.64 9.20
N ASP A 1127 23.83 25.11 9.90
CA ASP A 1127 22.58 25.82 10.20
C ASP A 1127 22.79 27.03 11.13
N ILE A 1128 23.80 26.97 12.01
CA ILE A 1128 24.20 28.10 12.87
C ILE A 1128 24.86 29.19 12.02
N CYS A 1129 25.76 28.82 11.11
CA CYS A 1129 26.41 29.76 10.19
C CYS A 1129 25.39 30.43 9.26
N GLU A 1130 24.44 29.67 8.71
CA GLU A 1130 23.36 30.20 7.87
C GLU A 1130 22.43 31.14 8.64
N ALA A 1131 22.16 30.84 9.91
CA ALA A 1131 21.35 31.72 10.76
C ALA A 1131 22.05 33.04 11.06
N ALA A 1132 23.34 33.02 11.37
CA ALA A 1132 24.14 34.24 11.51
C ALA A 1132 24.15 35.07 10.22
N VAL A 1133 24.28 34.44 9.05
CA VAL A 1133 24.23 35.12 7.74
C VAL A 1133 22.83 35.69 7.45
N ALA A 1134 21.75 34.97 7.78
CA ALA A 1134 20.38 35.43 7.56
C ALA A 1134 19.99 36.61 8.48
N LEU A 1135 20.42 36.57 9.75
CA LEU A 1135 20.30 37.69 10.69
C LEU A 1135 21.07 38.91 10.17
N LEU A 1136 22.35 38.74 9.83
CA LEU A 1136 23.21 39.82 9.32
C LEU A 1136 22.66 40.45 8.04
N ARG A 1137 22.09 39.66 7.11
CA ARG A 1137 21.45 40.18 5.89
C ARG A 1137 20.21 41.03 6.22
N ARG A 1138 19.35 40.59 7.15
CA ARG A 1138 18.15 41.34 7.53
C ARG A 1138 18.48 42.62 8.27
N LEU A 1139 19.39 42.60 9.23
CA LEU A 1139 19.81 43.82 9.94
C LEU A 1139 20.42 44.86 9.00
N LYS A 1140 21.22 44.43 8.01
CA LYS A 1140 21.69 45.32 6.93
C LYS A 1140 20.55 45.85 6.06
N GLY A 1141 19.55 45.03 5.74
CA GLY A 1141 18.39 45.45 4.95
C GLY A 1141 17.50 46.45 5.68
N VAL A 1142 17.22 46.23 6.98
CA VAL A 1142 16.50 47.17 7.84
C VAL A 1142 17.26 48.49 7.95
N ARG A 1143 18.59 48.45 8.11
CA ARG A 1143 19.42 49.66 8.11
C ARG A 1143 19.36 50.40 6.76
N ALA A 1144 19.54 49.70 5.63
CA ALA A 1144 19.50 50.32 4.30
C ALA A 1144 18.14 50.97 4.02
N ALA A 1145 17.04 50.29 4.36
CA ALA A 1145 15.71 50.89 4.27
C ALA A 1145 15.57 52.14 5.16
N ARG A 1146 16.11 52.13 6.38
CA ARG A 1146 16.10 53.31 7.27
C ARG A 1146 16.98 54.46 6.76
N GLU A 1147 18.08 54.16 6.10
CA GLU A 1147 18.92 55.16 5.42
C GLU A 1147 18.16 55.79 4.23
N GLU A 1148 17.55 54.98 3.36
CA GLU A 1148 16.67 55.45 2.26
C GLU A 1148 15.46 56.28 2.76
N TRP A 1149 14.87 55.90 3.91
CA TRP A 1149 13.72 56.61 4.48
C TRP A 1149 14.12 57.91 5.22
N GLY A 1150 15.34 57.95 5.76
CA GLY A 1150 15.93 59.14 6.37
C GLY A 1150 16.17 60.27 5.37
N GLU A 1151 16.49 59.93 4.11
CA GLU A 1151 16.59 60.89 3.01
C GLU A 1151 15.21 61.37 2.50
N ALA A 1152 14.13 60.62 2.77
CA ALA A 1152 12.78 60.88 2.25
C ALA A 1152 11.81 61.58 3.24
N GLY A 1153 12.16 61.73 4.52
CA GLY A 1153 11.44 62.60 5.47
C GLY A 1153 10.07 62.11 5.97
N GLY A 1154 9.79 60.81 5.96
CA GLY A 1154 8.49 60.23 6.37
C GLY A 1154 8.34 59.96 7.87
N HIS A 1155 7.14 60.16 8.42
CA HIS A 1155 6.77 59.76 9.79
C HIS A 1155 6.64 58.23 9.96
N PRO A 1156 6.84 57.69 11.19
CA PRO A 1156 6.85 56.24 11.42
C PRO A 1156 5.43 55.64 11.47
N VAL A 1157 5.28 54.48 10.83
CA VAL A 1157 4.22 53.50 11.10
C VAL A 1157 4.92 52.14 11.33
N ASP A 1158 4.42 51.36 12.27
CA ASP A 1158 5.09 50.20 12.90
C ASP A 1158 5.79 49.23 11.93
N ALA A 1159 7.03 48.85 12.27
CA ALA A 1159 7.86 47.87 11.55
C ALA A 1159 8.74 47.04 12.51
#